data_AF-A0A8C5R294-F1
#
_entry.id   AF-A0A8C5R294-F1
#
_cell.length_a   1.000
_cell.length_b   1.000
_cell.length_c   1.000
_cell.angle_alpha   90.00
_cell.angle_beta   90.00
_cell.angle_gamma   90.00
#
_symmetry.space_group_name_H-M   'P 1'
#
loop_
_entity.id
_entity.type
_entity.pdbx_description
1 polymer ?
#
loop_
_entity_poly.entity_id
_entity_poly.type
_entity_poly.pdbx_seq_one_letter_code
_entity_poly.pdbx_strand_id
1 'polypeptide(L)'
;MDYKEIPLDDWTENHVSEWLKSIKLKEKYISKLYEEEVTGPALKKIKEKYLKKIGMKEGQIELFISSRDEFLLEQAMPGKSQETCVSTGKKEKLESRRATSPEKKAPMKVQAEDVQNNLVASCDRSTKRSKQSLKISPFRPFNETGNFRYVKNQVLPPETGIIDLITPCHEYKSLATAVTLNNQQLQAKFTSEVVRFAAGCLNVRTNGTIHFGIMDSVEKKGYEHGQIVGIPIRETDLYSDALNSLKECFPEDSAFAAARLCIRPPQFIEVIDPNAEEKLFVIEFDIEAQSCNVKEKVFEVRLPRYNKNKINYGNKTIYERNGTKTEPVKIEEELTAFRKRQEEADIRREKAESALVSKMERYEDLGRKLSVLLTNGKQYFDDTQWYVVVTNRCEDQDLEYLKFLKDMNILCVFDFDPESDSKGLCSRYKEFRATNIYSLESYSEECEKPQHEIVKNLCLFKQTCWVFCNGRTNFLGGDQPCDERTWIKEKGRYFKRAVSLACDKIIRKGSFNVLFLLLSAIEMPIFDALNEFYREMSGLEYITCIAENKDYYEHFTTLARNFCTKEELDARSIVGMKLSHVAATVQKMLPTTDYFRYLPVSSRGQCLLSTPDEERMHSLHILCVNECSNINLEKIDIKELKEFESFFYRGGKISWKHFWLAEQKRCGQLIERHGCSEVEHILDDILTKNTVKLPVARIKIVHQPGSGGSTVAHQILWKNKKKLRCAVVNSSNLVTTVCEHAVKFREYEEKDIINCLPVLLLLEDCEEEYIDELKYYLGHATRNNSNSKPSFVLLSCNRSNAPERICSNSTHDTVAITHKLNLKEKELFKEKASELSESFSSDLIISFVLMSNGFEKKYLKDFVENVLKKIDHSSIETRLLRYVALLNHFVQGSYISLHTVRPSVDLSHILMNGQIN
;
A
#
# COMPACT_ATOMS: atom_id res chain seq x y z
N MET A 1 33.77 -1.82 25.50
CA MET A 1 33.60 -2.69 24.31
C MET A 1 32.20 -3.27 24.42
N ASP A 2 31.53 -3.59 23.30
CA ASP A 2 30.27 -4.33 23.38
C ASP A 2 30.55 -5.73 23.97
N TYR A 3 29.77 -6.16 24.96
CA TYR A 3 29.93 -7.49 25.56
C TYR A 3 29.83 -8.63 24.53
N LYS A 4 29.17 -8.38 23.38
CA LYS A 4 29.04 -9.33 22.26
C LYS A 4 30.36 -9.63 21.55
N GLU A 5 31.35 -8.74 21.65
CA GLU A 5 32.67 -8.91 21.03
C GLU A 5 33.68 -9.62 21.98
N ILE A 6 33.28 -9.89 23.22
CA ILE A 6 34.13 -10.44 24.28
C ILE A 6 33.70 -11.90 24.59
N PRO A 7 34.63 -12.87 24.66
CA PRO A 7 34.33 -14.23 25.09
C PRO A 7 33.67 -14.27 26.47
N LEU A 8 32.67 -15.13 26.67
CA LEU A 8 31.91 -15.18 27.93
C LEU A 8 32.78 -15.49 29.18
N ASP A 9 33.95 -16.10 29.05
CA ASP A 9 34.85 -16.30 30.19
C ASP A 9 35.55 -15.01 30.66
N ASP A 10 35.62 -13.97 29.82
CA ASP A 10 36.25 -12.67 30.10
C ASP A 10 35.21 -11.59 30.50
N TRP A 11 33.95 -11.99 30.76
CA TRP A 11 32.90 -11.04 31.16
C TRP A 11 33.01 -10.62 32.62
N THR A 12 33.12 -9.32 32.83
CA THR A 12 32.96 -8.65 34.12
C THR A 12 31.48 -8.59 34.53
N GLU A 13 31.23 -8.18 35.77
CA GLU A 13 29.91 -7.89 36.35
C GLU A 13 29.14 -6.85 35.52
N ASN A 14 29.87 -5.90 34.92
CA ASN A 14 29.31 -4.91 33.99
C ASN A 14 28.81 -5.56 32.70
N HIS A 15 29.62 -6.41 32.06
CA HIS A 15 29.22 -7.13 30.84
C HIS A 15 28.04 -8.07 31.10
N VAL A 16 28.03 -8.77 32.24
CA VAL A 16 26.86 -9.55 32.69
C VAL A 16 25.64 -8.66 32.87
N SER A 17 25.79 -7.47 33.48
CA SER A 17 24.66 -6.55 33.70
C SER A 17 24.09 -5.98 32.40
N GLU A 18 24.92 -5.67 31.40
CA GLU A 18 24.47 -5.24 30.07
C GLU A 18 23.71 -6.36 29.34
N TRP A 19 24.20 -7.60 29.41
CA TRP A 19 23.49 -8.76 28.89
C TRP A 19 22.14 -8.98 29.60
N LEU A 20 22.10 -8.88 30.94
CA LEU A 20 20.85 -9.00 31.72
C LEU A 20 19.83 -7.91 31.38
N LYS A 21 20.28 -6.71 31.03
CA LYS A 21 19.43 -5.62 30.52
C LYS A 21 18.87 -5.95 29.12
N SER A 22 19.67 -6.57 28.26
CA SER A 22 19.22 -6.97 26.92
C SER A 22 18.09 -8.00 26.93
N ILE A 23 18.12 -8.96 27.86
CA ILE A 23 17.04 -9.95 28.08
C ILE A 23 15.88 -9.40 28.93
N LYS A 24 15.89 -8.10 29.24
CA LYS A 24 14.85 -7.38 30.00
C LYS A 24 14.58 -7.95 31.41
N LEU A 25 15.61 -8.44 32.09
CA LEU A 25 15.49 -8.80 33.52
C LEU A 25 15.20 -7.54 34.35
N LYS A 26 14.38 -7.64 35.40
CA LYS A 26 14.06 -6.46 36.24
C LYS A 26 15.30 -5.93 36.96
N GLU A 27 15.55 -4.61 36.85
CA GLU A 27 16.75 -3.93 37.36
C GLU A 27 17.16 -4.34 38.79
N LYS A 28 16.20 -4.44 39.72
CA LYS A 28 16.43 -4.88 41.11
C LYS A 28 17.08 -6.27 41.28
N TYR A 29 17.06 -7.10 40.23
CA TYR A 29 17.73 -8.40 40.18
C TYR A 29 19.08 -8.32 39.48
N ILE A 30 19.25 -7.37 38.55
CA ILE A 30 20.54 -7.05 37.93
C ILE A 30 21.47 -6.44 38.99
N SER A 31 21.01 -5.45 39.76
CA SER A 31 21.78 -4.86 40.87
C SER A 31 22.22 -5.91 41.89
N LYS A 32 21.34 -6.85 42.25
CA LYS A 32 21.69 -7.94 43.18
C LYS A 32 22.73 -8.93 42.64
N LEU A 33 22.71 -9.22 41.33
CA LEU A 33 23.70 -10.09 40.71
C LEU A 33 25.05 -9.38 40.52
N TYR A 34 25.02 -8.05 40.35
CA TYR A 34 26.21 -7.21 40.37
C TYR A 34 26.82 -7.13 41.78
N GLU A 35 26.00 -6.94 42.83
CA GLU A 35 26.40 -6.96 44.24
C GLU A 35 26.96 -8.32 44.72
N GLU A 36 26.53 -9.42 44.09
CA GLU A 36 27.06 -10.78 44.34
C GLU A 36 28.24 -11.15 43.40
N GLU A 37 28.89 -10.16 42.76
CA GLU A 37 30.11 -10.32 41.94
C GLU A 37 29.97 -11.37 40.81
N VAL A 38 28.79 -11.44 40.17
CA VAL A 38 28.51 -12.42 39.12
C VAL A 38 29.17 -12.02 37.80
N THR A 39 30.37 -12.55 37.59
CA THR A 39 31.11 -12.56 36.32
C THR A 39 30.62 -13.65 35.35
N GLY A 40 31.04 -13.63 34.09
CA GLY A 40 30.65 -14.63 33.08
C GLY A 40 30.95 -16.10 33.47
N PRO A 41 32.14 -16.43 34.02
CA PRO A 41 32.41 -17.77 34.57
C PRO A 41 31.49 -18.19 35.72
N ALA A 42 30.99 -17.24 36.51
CA ALA A 42 29.99 -17.49 37.54
C ALA A 42 28.58 -17.69 36.93
N LEU A 43 28.19 -16.84 35.97
CA LEU A 43 26.93 -16.94 35.22
C LEU A 43 26.74 -18.34 34.59
N LYS A 44 27.80 -18.90 33.97
CA LYS A 44 27.85 -20.28 33.45
C LYS A 44 27.46 -21.36 34.47
N LYS A 45 27.69 -21.12 35.78
CA LYS A 45 27.57 -22.13 36.85
C LYS A 45 26.38 -21.91 37.80
N ILE A 46 25.73 -20.75 37.74
CA ILE A 46 24.53 -20.43 38.54
C ILE A 46 23.44 -21.50 38.34
N LYS A 47 22.68 -21.80 39.40
CA LYS A 47 21.55 -22.74 39.36
C LYS A 47 20.33 -22.12 40.02
N GLU A 48 19.15 -22.61 39.64
CA GLU A 48 17.84 -22.14 40.15
C GLU A 48 17.80 -21.95 41.67
N LYS A 49 18.38 -22.90 42.43
CA LYS A 49 18.47 -22.85 43.90
C LYS A 49 19.21 -21.61 44.43
N TYR A 50 20.24 -21.13 43.73
CA TYR A 50 20.96 -19.91 44.10
C TYR A 50 20.14 -18.65 43.79
N LEU A 51 19.47 -18.62 42.63
CA LEU A 51 18.60 -17.49 42.25
C LEU A 51 17.39 -17.35 43.20
N LYS A 52 16.83 -18.48 43.68
CA LYS A 52 15.85 -18.50 44.77
C LYS A 52 16.42 -17.96 46.09
N LYS A 53 17.69 -18.28 46.43
CA LYS A 53 18.37 -17.80 47.64
C LYS A 53 18.54 -16.28 47.67
N ILE A 54 18.85 -15.63 46.55
CA ILE A 54 18.95 -14.15 46.46
C ILE A 54 17.58 -13.44 46.37
N GLY A 55 16.46 -14.19 46.45
CA GLY A 55 15.10 -13.65 46.47
C GLY A 55 14.51 -13.35 45.08
N MET A 56 14.99 -14.02 44.03
CA MET A 56 14.38 -13.93 42.71
C MET A 56 13.06 -14.71 42.66
N LYS A 57 12.03 -14.15 42.01
CA LYS A 57 10.73 -14.82 41.83
C LYS A 57 10.76 -15.74 40.60
N GLU A 58 9.96 -16.81 40.62
CA GLU A 58 10.06 -17.93 39.68
C GLU A 58 10.03 -17.52 38.19
N GLY A 59 9.06 -16.72 37.76
CA GLY A 59 9.01 -16.23 36.36
C GLY A 59 10.15 -15.29 35.94
N GLN A 60 11.02 -14.85 36.85
CA GLN A 60 12.28 -14.17 36.51
C GLN A 60 13.47 -15.13 36.53
N ILE A 61 13.41 -16.18 37.35
CA ILE A 61 14.38 -17.27 37.35
C ILE A 61 14.30 -18.08 36.05
N GLU A 62 13.08 -18.36 35.58
CA GLU A 62 12.83 -19.08 34.35
C GLU A 62 13.32 -18.28 33.13
N LEU A 63 13.02 -16.97 33.07
CA LEU A 63 13.56 -16.05 32.05
C LEU A 63 15.09 -16.00 32.07
N PHE A 64 15.71 -15.92 33.25
CA PHE A 64 17.16 -15.90 33.41
C PHE A 64 17.82 -17.20 32.92
N ILE A 65 17.30 -18.36 33.34
CA ILE A 65 17.89 -19.66 33.02
C ILE A 65 17.70 -20.00 31.53
N SER A 66 16.49 -19.79 30.98
CA SER A 66 16.23 -20.03 29.55
C SER A 66 17.12 -19.19 28.66
N SER A 67 17.16 -17.87 28.87
CA SER A 67 17.98 -16.95 28.07
C SER A 67 19.48 -17.25 28.19
N ARG A 68 19.95 -17.65 29.38
CA ARG A 68 21.35 -18.06 29.58
C ARG A 68 21.67 -19.35 28.84
N ASP A 69 20.82 -20.37 28.96
CA ASP A 69 21.10 -21.67 28.38
C ASP A 69 21.03 -21.63 26.85
N GLU A 70 20.19 -20.76 26.28
CA GLU A 70 20.20 -20.38 24.86
C GLU A 70 21.52 -19.70 24.46
N PHE A 71 21.97 -18.68 25.21
CA PHE A 71 23.25 -17.99 24.97
C PHE A 71 24.48 -18.92 25.06
N LEU A 72 24.46 -19.90 25.98
CA LEU A 72 25.52 -20.92 26.10
C LEU A 72 25.52 -21.93 24.95
N LEU A 73 24.36 -22.20 24.35
CA LEU A 73 24.25 -23.04 23.16
C LEU A 73 24.80 -22.32 21.92
N GLU A 74 24.54 -21.02 21.77
CA GLU A 74 25.10 -20.21 20.68
C GLU A 74 26.64 -20.14 20.74
N GLN A 75 27.21 -19.94 21.93
CA GLN A 75 28.66 -19.87 22.15
C GLN A 75 29.40 -21.21 21.86
N ALA A 76 28.69 -22.34 21.81
CA ALA A 76 29.30 -23.67 21.67
C ALA A 76 29.51 -24.14 20.22
N MET A 77 29.11 -23.35 19.21
CA MET A 77 29.21 -23.70 17.78
C MET A 77 30.02 -22.67 16.97
N PRO A 78 31.37 -22.79 16.90
CA PRO A 78 32.18 -21.88 16.12
C PRO A 78 32.07 -22.20 14.61
N GLY A 79 31.20 -21.49 13.90
CA GLY A 79 31.12 -21.61 12.44
C GLY A 79 29.78 -21.33 11.77
N LYS A 80 29.00 -20.34 12.22
CA LYS A 80 27.86 -19.76 11.47
C LYS A 80 27.60 -18.33 11.94
N SER A 81 27.53 -17.38 11.01
CA SER A 81 27.17 -15.97 11.29
C SER A 81 25.65 -15.79 11.28
N GLN A 82 25.03 -16.19 12.40
CA GLN A 82 23.69 -15.83 12.89
C GLN A 82 22.54 -15.71 11.87
N GLU A 83 22.07 -16.89 11.43
CA GLU A 83 20.66 -17.30 11.56
C GLU A 83 20.41 -17.70 13.05
N THR A 84 19.24 -17.69 13.70
CA THR A 84 17.96 -16.94 13.69
C THR A 84 17.20 -17.33 15.00
N CYS A 85 16.19 -16.58 15.46
CA CYS A 85 15.35 -16.86 16.65
C CYS A 85 15.00 -18.35 16.90
N VAL A 86 14.92 -18.75 18.18
CA VAL A 86 14.18 -19.97 18.60
C VAL A 86 13.34 -19.65 19.86
N SER A 87 12.30 -20.41 20.21
CA SER A 87 12.39 -21.72 20.88
C SER A 87 10.98 -22.33 21.05
N THR A 88 10.74 -23.62 21.31
CA THR A 88 11.40 -24.90 20.93
C THR A 88 10.39 -26.05 21.18
N GLY A 89 10.67 -27.28 20.70
CA GLY A 89 9.94 -28.48 21.14
C GLY A 89 10.52 -29.79 20.57
N LYS A 90 11.46 -30.44 21.29
CA LYS A 90 12.17 -31.68 20.85
C LYS A 90 11.68 -32.95 21.57
N LYS A 91 11.95 -34.12 20.97
CA LYS A 91 12.70 -35.23 21.63
C LYS A 91 13.19 -36.33 20.65
N GLU A 92 14.51 -36.58 20.68
CA GLU A 92 15.24 -37.86 20.92
C GLU A 92 14.89 -39.16 20.13
N LYS A 93 15.81 -40.06 19.71
CA LYS A 93 17.31 -40.15 19.68
C LYS A 93 17.79 -41.40 18.85
N LEU A 94 19.12 -41.53 18.66
CA LEU A 94 19.94 -42.76 18.38
C LEU A 94 20.29 -43.23 16.93
N GLU A 95 21.58 -42.99 16.56
CA GLU A 95 22.58 -43.88 15.90
C GLU A 95 22.20 -44.85 14.74
N SER A 96 22.85 -44.88 13.56
CA SER A 96 24.31 -45.09 13.36
C SER A 96 24.82 -45.05 11.88
N ARG A 97 26.09 -44.64 11.70
CA ARG A 97 27.13 -45.02 10.69
C ARG A 97 26.89 -45.04 9.15
N ARG A 98 27.48 -44.00 8.50
CA ARG A 98 28.44 -44.02 7.36
C ARG A 98 28.29 -45.01 6.17
N ALA A 99 28.10 -44.40 4.98
CA ALA A 99 28.99 -44.40 3.79
C ALA A 99 29.36 -45.75 3.10
N THR A 100 29.42 -45.87 1.77
CA THR A 100 30.14 -45.01 0.79
C THR A 100 29.57 -45.13 -0.64
N SER A 101 29.74 -44.09 -1.45
CA SER A 101 29.64 -44.13 -2.92
C SER A 101 30.96 -44.59 -3.57
N PRO A 102 31.02 -44.84 -4.90
CA PRO A 102 31.44 -43.72 -5.78
C PRO A 102 30.81 -43.70 -7.19
N GLU A 103 30.61 -42.48 -7.71
CA GLU A 103 30.93 -41.98 -9.07
C GLU A 103 30.55 -42.80 -10.35
N LYS A 104 30.24 -42.21 -11.52
CA LYS A 104 30.84 -41.00 -12.13
C LYS A 104 30.00 -40.46 -13.32
N LYS A 105 30.04 -39.13 -13.49
CA LYS A 105 29.93 -38.34 -14.75
C LYS A 105 28.59 -38.17 -15.50
N ALA A 106 28.19 -36.90 -15.53
CA ALA A 106 27.37 -36.19 -16.52
C ALA A 106 28.13 -36.03 -17.89
N PRO A 107 27.65 -35.34 -18.97
CA PRO A 107 26.85 -34.10 -18.91
C PRO A 107 25.80 -33.76 -20.02
N MET A 108 24.85 -32.89 -19.63
CA MET A 108 24.35 -31.68 -20.32
C MET A 108 23.60 -31.68 -21.67
N LYS A 109 22.61 -30.75 -21.70
CA LYS A 109 22.06 -29.94 -22.83
C LYS A 109 21.09 -30.63 -23.82
N VAL A 110 20.08 -29.95 -24.40
CA VAL A 110 19.27 -28.74 -24.05
C VAL A 110 18.17 -28.58 -25.13
N GLN A 111 17.00 -27.96 -24.82
CA GLN A 111 15.95 -27.51 -25.78
C GLN A 111 15.25 -28.61 -26.63
N ALA A 112 14.17 -28.34 -27.38
CA ALA A 112 12.93 -27.55 -27.16
C ALA A 112 11.97 -27.78 -28.37
N GLU A 113 10.67 -27.51 -28.17
CA GLU A 113 9.67 -27.08 -29.19
C GLU A 113 9.31 -27.95 -30.42
N ASP A 114 8.07 -28.48 -30.36
CA ASP A 114 6.93 -28.22 -31.28
C ASP A 114 6.75 -28.81 -32.71
N VAL A 115 5.45 -28.81 -33.07
CA VAL A 115 4.77 -28.94 -34.39
C VAL A 115 4.51 -30.35 -34.97
N GLN A 116 3.34 -30.90 -34.57
CA GLN A 116 2.18 -31.22 -35.43
C GLN A 116 2.32 -31.85 -36.85
N ASN A 117 1.46 -32.87 -37.06
CA ASN A 117 0.83 -33.35 -38.32
C ASN A 117 1.54 -34.36 -39.28
N ASN A 118 0.98 -35.59 -39.25
CA ASN A 118 0.33 -36.30 -40.37
C ASN A 118 1.04 -37.39 -41.23
N LEU A 119 0.26 -38.48 -41.39
CA LEU A 119 0.14 -39.43 -42.51
C LEU A 119 1.09 -40.65 -42.67
N VAL A 120 0.57 -41.80 -42.19
CA VAL A 120 0.42 -43.12 -42.87
C VAL A 120 1.55 -43.66 -43.76
N ALA A 121 2.18 -44.76 -43.32
CA ALA A 121 2.62 -45.86 -44.20
C ALA A 121 2.80 -47.21 -43.44
N SER A 122 2.09 -48.24 -43.91
CA SER A 122 2.37 -49.69 -44.02
C SER A 122 3.38 -50.46 -43.11
N CYS A 123 3.03 -51.74 -42.87
CA CYS A 123 3.80 -52.88 -42.35
C CYS A 123 5.31 -52.95 -42.75
N ASP A 124 6.21 -53.65 -42.05
CA ASP A 124 6.03 -54.98 -41.43
C ASP A 124 7.10 -55.35 -40.35
N ARG A 125 6.84 -56.44 -39.60
CA ARG A 125 7.77 -57.31 -38.85
C ARG A 125 8.67 -56.78 -37.70
N SER A 126 8.24 -57.18 -36.50
CA SER A 126 9.06 -57.80 -35.43
C SER A 126 10.37 -57.11 -34.97
N THR A 127 10.31 -56.44 -33.83
CA THR A 127 11.45 -56.38 -32.90
C THR A 127 11.01 -56.14 -31.45
N LYS A 128 11.90 -56.48 -30.51
CA LYS A 128 11.66 -56.55 -29.05
C LYS A 128 11.06 -55.23 -28.50
N ARG A 129 9.90 -55.30 -27.84
CA ARG A 129 9.32 -54.16 -27.10
C ARG A 129 10.26 -53.70 -25.98
N SER A 130 10.82 -52.50 -26.12
CA SER A 130 11.24 -51.70 -24.97
C SER A 130 10.00 -51.29 -24.16
N LYS A 131 10.10 -51.24 -22.83
CA LYS A 131 9.03 -50.70 -21.99
C LYS A 131 9.01 -49.17 -22.11
N GLN A 132 8.05 -48.61 -22.83
CA GLN A 132 7.67 -47.21 -22.66
C GLN A 132 6.96 -47.05 -21.31
N SER A 133 7.34 -46.04 -20.53
CA SER A 133 6.65 -45.70 -19.28
C SER A 133 5.26 -45.12 -19.58
N LEU A 134 4.23 -45.64 -18.92
CA LEU A 134 2.86 -45.16 -19.06
C LEU A 134 2.72 -43.74 -18.48
N LYS A 135 1.80 -42.93 -19.04
CA LYS A 135 1.52 -41.57 -18.55
C LYS A 135 0.68 -41.63 -17.27
N ILE A 136 0.98 -40.75 -16.31
CA ILE A 136 0.20 -40.62 -15.08
C ILE A 136 -1.10 -39.84 -15.35
N SER A 137 -2.23 -40.36 -14.87
CA SER A 137 -3.53 -39.68 -14.84
C SER A 137 -3.76 -39.05 -13.46
N PRO A 138 -4.39 -37.86 -13.35
CA PRO A 138 -4.94 -37.41 -12.06
C PRO A 138 -6.12 -38.30 -11.63
N PHE A 139 -6.48 -38.23 -10.34
CA PHE A 139 -7.75 -38.74 -9.82
C PHE A 139 -8.91 -37.79 -10.18
N ARG A 140 -10.14 -38.31 -10.21
CA ARG A 140 -11.35 -37.47 -10.11
C ARG A 140 -11.34 -36.70 -8.77
N PRO A 141 -11.76 -35.42 -8.73
CA PRO A 141 -12.00 -34.71 -7.47
C PRO A 141 -13.00 -35.45 -6.56
N PHE A 142 -12.66 -35.55 -5.28
CA PHE A 142 -13.47 -36.26 -4.28
C PHE A 142 -14.83 -35.59 -4.06
N ASN A 143 -15.90 -36.38 -3.94
CA ASN A 143 -17.28 -35.92 -3.71
C ASN A 143 -17.88 -35.04 -4.83
N GLU A 144 -17.18 -34.86 -5.96
CA GLU A 144 -17.72 -34.16 -7.14
C GLU A 144 -18.41 -35.12 -8.13
N THR A 145 -19.44 -34.60 -8.79
CA THR A 145 -20.15 -35.28 -9.89
C THR A 145 -20.06 -34.41 -11.16
N GLY A 146 -19.66 -34.97 -12.30
CA GLY A 146 -19.42 -34.17 -13.50
C GLY A 146 -18.73 -34.92 -14.66
N ASN A 147 -18.37 -34.17 -15.71
CA ASN A 147 -17.85 -34.69 -16.99
C ASN A 147 -16.38 -35.16 -16.95
N PHE A 148 -15.92 -35.74 -15.85
CA PHE A 148 -14.58 -36.31 -15.75
C PHE A 148 -14.49 -37.61 -16.56
N ARG A 149 -13.33 -37.87 -17.19
CA ARG A 149 -13.07 -39.09 -17.97
C ARG A 149 -11.65 -39.58 -17.76
N TYR A 150 -11.46 -40.90 -17.75
CA TYR A 150 -10.15 -41.53 -17.76
C TYR A 150 -9.71 -41.90 -19.18
N VAL A 151 -8.41 -42.16 -19.37
CA VAL A 151 -7.85 -42.65 -20.64
C VAL A 151 -7.20 -44.01 -20.41
N LYS A 152 -7.53 -45.00 -21.24
CA LYS A 152 -7.02 -46.38 -21.10
C LYS A 152 -5.50 -46.41 -21.24
N ASN A 153 -4.85 -47.32 -20.49
CA ASN A 153 -3.39 -47.46 -20.41
C ASN A 153 -2.62 -46.25 -19.85
N GLN A 154 -3.30 -45.27 -19.26
CA GLN A 154 -2.65 -44.40 -18.28
C GLN A 154 -2.61 -45.10 -16.91
N VAL A 155 -1.83 -44.55 -15.98
CA VAL A 155 -1.63 -45.09 -14.63
C VAL A 155 -2.08 -44.05 -13.60
N LEU A 156 -2.95 -44.45 -12.66
CA LEU A 156 -3.26 -43.62 -11.50
C LEU A 156 -2.06 -43.56 -10.54
N PRO A 157 -1.93 -42.53 -9.69
CA PRO A 157 -0.89 -42.47 -8.66
C PRO A 157 -0.90 -43.73 -7.76
N PRO A 158 0.20 -44.06 -7.06
CA PRO A 158 0.19 -45.19 -6.14
C PRO A 158 -0.93 -45.11 -5.09
N GLU A 159 -1.47 -46.25 -4.66
CA GLU A 159 -2.41 -46.32 -3.54
C GLU A 159 -1.82 -45.59 -2.32
N THR A 160 -2.65 -44.77 -1.66
CA THR A 160 -2.24 -43.97 -0.50
C THR A 160 -2.80 -44.55 0.80
N GLY A 161 -2.03 -44.38 1.88
CA GLY A 161 -2.53 -44.58 3.23
C GLY A 161 -3.25 -43.34 3.76
N ILE A 162 -3.50 -43.32 5.07
CA ILE A 162 -4.05 -42.15 5.77
C ILE A 162 -3.00 -41.02 5.74
N ILE A 163 -3.34 -39.86 5.18
CA ILE A 163 -2.47 -38.68 5.12
C ILE A 163 -2.84 -37.68 6.22
N ASP A 164 -4.01 -37.05 6.09
CA ASP A 164 -4.51 -35.95 6.94
C ASP A 164 -5.96 -36.17 7.41
N LEU A 165 -6.52 -37.37 7.15
CA LEU A 165 -7.92 -37.79 7.35
C LEU A 165 -8.94 -37.16 6.38
N ILE A 166 -8.64 -36.04 5.72
CA ILE A 166 -9.56 -35.28 4.85
C ILE A 166 -9.34 -35.64 3.38
N THR A 167 -8.09 -35.66 2.93
CA THR A 167 -7.66 -36.13 1.62
C THR A 167 -7.97 -37.62 1.51
N PRO A 168 -8.67 -38.08 0.45
CA PRO A 168 -9.03 -39.49 0.32
C PRO A 168 -7.79 -40.38 0.20
N CYS A 169 -7.83 -41.51 0.89
CA CYS A 169 -6.97 -42.65 0.58
C CYS A 169 -7.56 -43.48 -0.57
N HIS A 170 -6.72 -44.12 -1.39
CA HIS A 170 -7.18 -44.86 -2.57
C HIS A 170 -6.89 -46.37 -2.49
N GLU A 171 -7.82 -47.20 -2.96
CA GLU A 171 -7.63 -48.66 -3.12
C GLU A 171 -8.12 -49.12 -4.51
N TYR A 172 -7.37 -49.99 -5.18
CA TYR A 172 -7.60 -50.43 -6.56
C TYR A 172 -8.09 -51.88 -6.64
N LYS A 173 -9.03 -52.13 -7.57
CA LYS A 173 -9.57 -53.46 -7.89
C LYS A 173 -9.70 -53.63 -9.39
N SER A 174 -9.10 -54.70 -9.91
CA SER A 174 -9.25 -55.07 -11.33
C SER A 174 -10.71 -55.35 -11.68
N LEU A 175 -11.38 -56.16 -10.85
CA LEU A 175 -12.73 -56.72 -11.06
C LEU A 175 -12.91 -57.54 -12.36
N ALA A 176 -11.95 -57.55 -13.29
CA ALA A 176 -12.06 -58.15 -14.62
C ALA A 176 -12.53 -59.61 -14.60
N THR A 177 -11.99 -60.44 -13.69
CA THR A 177 -12.45 -61.82 -13.52
C THR A 177 -13.90 -61.91 -13.02
N ALA A 178 -14.32 -60.99 -12.14
CA ALA A 178 -15.64 -61.03 -11.49
C ALA A 178 -16.78 -60.62 -12.43
N VAL A 179 -16.55 -59.69 -13.36
CA VAL A 179 -17.55 -59.24 -14.35
C VAL A 179 -17.96 -60.36 -15.32
N THR A 180 -17.16 -61.43 -15.43
CA THR A 180 -17.49 -62.62 -16.23
C THR A 180 -18.33 -63.68 -15.49
N LEU A 181 -18.62 -63.46 -14.20
CA LEU A 181 -19.41 -64.37 -13.37
C LEU A 181 -20.91 -64.06 -13.46
N ASN A 182 -21.75 -64.90 -12.84
CA ASN A 182 -23.19 -64.61 -12.78
C ASN A 182 -23.48 -63.38 -11.89
N ASN A 183 -24.64 -62.73 -12.11
CA ASN A 183 -25.02 -61.47 -11.43
C ASN A 183 -24.89 -61.55 -9.90
N GLN A 184 -25.30 -62.67 -9.28
CA GLN A 184 -25.23 -62.84 -7.82
C GLN A 184 -23.79 -63.03 -7.30
N GLN A 185 -22.92 -63.68 -8.08
CA GLN A 185 -21.49 -63.80 -7.76
C GLN A 185 -20.74 -62.47 -7.91
N LEU A 186 -21.05 -61.72 -8.96
CA LEU A 186 -20.53 -60.38 -9.19
C LEU A 186 -20.95 -59.44 -8.05
N GLN A 187 -22.25 -59.36 -7.74
CA GLN A 187 -22.78 -58.52 -6.67
C GLN A 187 -22.16 -58.88 -5.31
N ALA A 188 -22.11 -60.16 -4.94
CA ALA A 188 -21.49 -60.59 -3.69
C ALA A 188 -20.00 -60.20 -3.59
N LYS A 189 -19.21 -60.39 -4.67
CA LYS A 189 -17.79 -59.99 -4.67
C LYS A 189 -17.62 -58.48 -4.63
N PHE A 190 -18.41 -57.74 -5.39
CA PHE A 190 -18.37 -56.29 -5.48
C PHE A 190 -18.73 -55.62 -4.15
N THR A 191 -19.89 -55.97 -3.57
CA THR A 191 -20.30 -55.48 -2.25
C THR A 191 -19.29 -55.87 -1.17
N SER A 192 -18.69 -57.07 -1.22
CA SER A 192 -17.63 -57.46 -0.29
C SER A 192 -16.40 -56.55 -0.35
N GLU A 193 -15.97 -56.11 -1.53
CA GLU A 193 -14.83 -55.18 -1.65
C GLU A 193 -15.19 -53.77 -1.17
N VAL A 194 -16.36 -53.23 -1.55
CA VAL A 194 -16.84 -51.91 -1.11
C VAL A 194 -17.02 -51.86 0.40
N VAL A 195 -17.72 -52.84 0.99
CA VAL A 195 -17.99 -52.89 2.45
C VAL A 195 -16.70 -53.06 3.24
N ARG A 196 -15.75 -53.90 2.78
CA ARG A 196 -14.45 -54.06 3.45
C ARG A 196 -13.68 -52.75 3.49
N PHE A 197 -13.54 -52.07 2.34
CA PHE A 197 -12.85 -50.79 2.24
C PHE A 197 -13.54 -49.71 3.08
N ALA A 198 -14.86 -49.58 2.94
CA ALA A 198 -15.67 -48.63 3.70
C ALA A 198 -15.50 -48.82 5.21
N ALA A 199 -15.66 -50.04 5.73
CA ALA A 199 -15.44 -50.33 7.15
C ALA A 199 -14.03 -49.94 7.61
N GLY A 200 -13.02 -50.21 6.79
CA GLY A 200 -11.63 -49.77 7.01
C GLY A 200 -11.50 -48.25 7.16
N CYS A 201 -12.04 -47.48 6.21
CA CYS A 201 -12.03 -46.01 6.23
C CYS A 201 -12.79 -45.44 7.44
N LEU A 202 -14.00 -45.96 7.70
CA LEU A 202 -14.89 -45.48 8.76
C LEU A 202 -14.35 -45.77 10.16
N ASN A 203 -13.66 -46.90 10.37
CA ASN A 203 -13.06 -47.23 11.67
C ASN A 203 -11.83 -46.38 12.00
N VAL A 204 -11.11 -45.86 11.01
CA VAL A 204 -9.91 -45.00 11.19
C VAL A 204 -10.18 -43.51 10.92
N ARG A 205 -11.43 -43.14 10.65
CA ARG A 205 -11.93 -41.77 10.43
C ARG A 205 -11.30 -41.04 9.23
N THR A 206 -10.90 -41.77 8.20
CA THR A 206 -10.33 -41.19 6.97
C THR A 206 -11.37 -41.17 5.85
N ASN A 207 -11.33 -40.14 5.01
CA ASN A 207 -11.97 -40.21 3.69
C ASN A 207 -11.22 -41.23 2.80
N GLY A 208 -11.89 -41.77 1.78
CA GLY A 208 -11.25 -42.61 0.78
C GLY A 208 -12.10 -42.92 -0.45
N THR A 209 -11.48 -43.34 -1.55
CA THR A 209 -12.14 -43.76 -2.79
C THR A 209 -11.63 -45.13 -3.22
N ILE A 210 -12.53 -46.09 -3.42
CA ILE A 210 -12.21 -47.40 -4.02
C ILE A 210 -12.55 -47.38 -5.51
N HIS A 211 -11.62 -47.84 -6.34
CA HIS A 211 -11.70 -47.80 -7.80
C HIS A 211 -11.78 -49.21 -8.39
N PHE A 212 -12.79 -49.48 -9.21
CA PHE A 212 -12.98 -50.74 -9.95
C PHE A 212 -12.70 -50.57 -11.44
N GLY A 213 -11.98 -51.51 -12.06
CA GLY A 213 -11.47 -51.38 -13.44
C GLY A 213 -10.03 -50.85 -13.51
N ILE A 214 -9.34 -50.79 -12.37
CA ILE A 214 -7.94 -50.38 -12.23
C ILE A 214 -7.12 -51.60 -11.83
N MET A 215 -5.98 -51.83 -12.48
CA MET A 215 -5.17 -53.03 -12.22
C MET A 215 -4.55 -53.02 -10.82
N ASP A 216 -4.90 -54.02 -10.01
CA ASP A 216 -4.33 -54.22 -8.68
C ASP A 216 -2.98 -54.96 -8.73
N SER A 217 -2.34 -55.08 -7.57
CA SER A 217 -1.03 -55.72 -7.45
C SER A 217 -1.07 -57.27 -7.47
N VAL A 218 -2.27 -57.87 -7.53
CA VAL A 218 -2.53 -59.31 -7.42
C VAL A 218 -2.78 -59.93 -8.81
N GLU A 219 -3.60 -59.33 -9.66
CA GLU A 219 -3.95 -59.85 -11.00
C GLU A 219 -2.93 -59.49 -12.10
N LYS A 220 -1.61 -59.59 -11.85
CA LYS A 220 -0.50 -59.19 -12.76
C LYS A 220 -0.36 -60.00 -14.06
N LYS A 221 -1.39 -60.05 -14.91
CA LYS A 221 -1.39 -60.65 -16.25
C LYS A 221 -0.78 -59.71 -17.32
N GLY A 222 0.41 -59.17 -17.05
CA GLY A 222 1.15 -58.31 -18.00
C GLY A 222 0.82 -56.81 -17.95
N TYR A 223 0.01 -56.37 -16.99
CA TYR A 223 -0.34 -54.97 -16.73
C TYR A 223 0.46 -54.38 -15.56
N GLU A 224 0.61 -53.06 -15.51
CA GLU A 224 1.24 -52.34 -14.40
C GLU A 224 0.21 -52.01 -13.29
N HIS A 225 0.64 -51.92 -12.03
CA HIS A 225 -0.26 -51.60 -10.93
C HIS A 225 -0.71 -50.13 -11.02
N GLY A 226 -2.00 -49.88 -10.82
CA GLY A 226 -2.62 -48.57 -11.05
C GLY A 226 -2.98 -48.30 -12.51
N GLN A 227 -2.68 -49.23 -13.45
CA GLN A 227 -3.04 -49.06 -14.86
C GLN A 227 -4.56 -49.10 -15.07
N ILE A 228 -5.06 -48.10 -15.78
CA ILE A 228 -6.47 -47.95 -16.14
C ILE A 228 -6.79 -48.92 -17.29
N VAL A 229 -7.66 -49.88 -17.01
CA VAL A 229 -8.14 -50.88 -17.99
C VAL A 229 -9.61 -50.62 -18.35
N GLY A 230 -10.43 -50.29 -17.35
CA GLY A 230 -11.87 -50.20 -17.44
C GLY A 230 -12.56 -51.57 -17.48
N ILE A 231 -13.85 -51.58 -17.17
CA ILE A 231 -14.74 -52.75 -17.27
C ILE A 231 -15.95 -52.43 -18.15
N PRO A 232 -16.46 -53.39 -18.94
CA PRO A 232 -17.69 -53.21 -19.69
C PRO A 232 -18.89 -53.28 -18.73
N ILE A 233 -19.77 -52.29 -18.81
CA ILE A 233 -20.99 -52.20 -17.98
C ILE A 233 -22.20 -52.24 -18.90
N ARG A 234 -23.04 -53.26 -18.71
CA ARG A 234 -24.29 -53.47 -19.49
C ARG A 234 -25.53 -53.05 -18.71
N GLU A 235 -25.50 -53.22 -17.40
CA GLU A 235 -26.58 -52.88 -16.46
C GLU A 235 -25.95 -52.12 -15.28
N THR A 236 -26.22 -50.82 -15.16
CA THR A 236 -25.71 -49.99 -14.05
C THR A 236 -26.35 -50.33 -12.72
N ASP A 237 -27.62 -50.75 -12.76
CA ASP A 237 -28.46 -50.97 -11.58
C ASP A 237 -27.89 -52.07 -10.67
N LEU A 238 -27.27 -53.10 -11.26
CA LEU A 238 -26.57 -54.17 -10.53
C LEU A 238 -25.45 -53.66 -9.60
N TYR A 239 -24.81 -52.55 -9.96
CA TYR A 239 -23.75 -51.92 -9.16
C TYR A 239 -24.32 -50.87 -8.18
N SER A 240 -25.39 -50.17 -8.57
CA SER A 240 -26.15 -49.28 -7.68
C SER A 240 -26.80 -50.05 -6.52
N ASP A 241 -27.33 -51.24 -6.80
CA ASP A 241 -27.94 -52.16 -5.83
C ASP A 241 -26.95 -52.72 -4.80
N ALA A 242 -25.65 -52.49 -4.96
CA ALA A 242 -24.65 -52.81 -3.94
C ALA A 242 -24.94 -52.09 -2.60
N LEU A 243 -25.57 -50.91 -2.66
CA LEU A 243 -26.00 -50.16 -1.46
C LEU A 243 -27.22 -50.80 -0.77
N ASN A 244 -28.09 -51.50 -1.51
CA ASN A 244 -29.28 -52.15 -0.93
C ASN A 244 -28.91 -53.28 0.04
N SER A 245 -27.79 -53.96 -0.20
CA SER A 245 -27.25 -55.03 0.65
C SER A 245 -26.46 -54.53 1.88
N LEU A 246 -26.35 -53.20 2.09
CA LEU A 246 -25.60 -52.65 3.22
C LEU A 246 -26.22 -53.02 4.57
N LYS A 247 -27.54 -53.20 4.66
CA LYS A 247 -28.22 -53.48 5.93
C LYS A 247 -27.83 -54.85 6.48
N GLU A 248 -27.67 -55.84 5.62
CA GLU A 248 -27.25 -57.20 5.97
C GLU A 248 -25.74 -57.26 6.25
N CYS A 249 -24.97 -56.34 5.66
CA CYS A 249 -23.54 -56.18 5.88
C CYS A 249 -23.18 -55.45 7.18
N PHE A 250 -23.97 -54.48 7.63
CA PHE A 250 -23.76 -53.71 8.86
C PHE A 250 -24.82 -54.13 9.91
N PRO A 251 -24.55 -55.17 10.74
CA PRO A 251 -25.56 -55.78 11.61
C PRO A 251 -25.99 -54.94 12.82
N GLU A 252 -25.43 -53.75 13.02
CA GLU A 252 -25.82 -52.80 14.07
C GLU A 252 -26.49 -51.58 13.41
N ASP A 253 -27.73 -51.27 13.81
CA ASP A 253 -28.53 -50.22 13.17
C ASP A 253 -27.87 -48.83 13.20
N SER A 254 -27.14 -48.50 14.28
CA SER A 254 -26.38 -47.24 14.41
C SER A 254 -25.22 -47.16 13.42
N ALA A 255 -24.44 -48.24 13.30
CA ALA A 255 -23.35 -48.34 12.34
C ALA A 255 -23.87 -48.36 10.89
N PHE A 256 -24.99 -49.05 10.61
CA PHE A 256 -25.65 -49.02 9.30
C PHE A 256 -26.13 -47.61 8.93
N ALA A 257 -26.81 -46.91 9.84
CA ALA A 257 -27.31 -45.56 9.59
C ALA A 257 -26.17 -44.58 9.28
N ALA A 258 -25.07 -44.63 10.03
CA ALA A 258 -23.88 -43.84 9.76
C ALA A 258 -23.18 -44.24 8.45
N ALA A 259 -23.00 -45.54 8.20
CA ALA A 259 -22.38 -46.03 6.95
C ALA A 259 -23.16 -45.59 5.71
N ARG A 260 -24.51 -45.58 5.76
CA ARG A 260 -25.37 -45.11 4.66
C ARG A 260 -25.24 -43.61 4.38
N LEU A 261 -24.82 -42.80 5.36
CA LEU A 261 -24.53 -41.37 5.16
C LEU A 261 -23.11 -41.16 4.59
N CYS A 262 -22.16 -41.99 5.00
CA CYS A 262 -20.75 -41.86 4.61
C CYS A 262 -20.40 -42.53 3.26
N ILE A 263 -21.07 -43.62 2.87
CA ILE A 263 -20.82 -44.31 1.60
C ILE A 263 -21.64 -43.61 0.49
N ARG A 264 -20.97 -42.93 -0.43
CA ARG A 264 -21.63 -42.23 -1.55
C ARG A 264 -22.07 -43.21 -2.66
N PRO A 265 -23.07 -42.84 -3.49
CA PRO A 265 -23.48 -43.63 -4.65
C PRO A 265 -22.34 -43.83 -5.67
N PRO A 266 -22.31 -44.97 -6.38
CA PRO A 266 -21.26 -45.26 -7.38
C PRO A 266 -21.21 -44.19 -8.47
N GLN A 267 -20.01 -43.75 -8.80
CA GLN A 267 -19.74 -42.93 -9.98
C GLN A 267 -19.22 -43.81 -11.12
N PHE A 268 -19.83 -43.69 -12.30
CA PHE A 268 -19.49 -44.46 -13.50
C PHE A 268 -18.71 -43.57 -14.47
N ILE A 269 -17.38 -43.67 -14.47
CA ILE A 269 -16.49 -42.78 -15.20
C ILE A 269 -16.08 -43.42 -16.52
N GLU A 270 -16.41 -42.79 -17.65
CA GLU A 270 -16.11 -43.28 -18.99
C GLU A 270 -14.59 -43.33 -19.24
N VAL A 271 -14.10 -44.46 -19.76
CA VAL A 271 -12.69 -44.69 -20.13
C VAL A 271 -12.56 -44.53 -21.65
N ILE A 272 -11.79 -43.54 -22.06
CA ILE A 272 -11.49 -43.26 -23.47
C ILE A 272 -10.49 -44.31 -23.98
N ASP A 273 -10.93 -45.07 -24.99
CA ASP A 273 -10.09 -45.97 -25.79
C ASP A 273 -10.46 -45.82 -27.28
N PRO A 274 -9.57 -45.29 -28.14
CA PRO A 274 -9.83 -45.14 -29.57
C PRO A 274 -10.07 -46.45 -30.33
N ASN A 275 -9.76 -47.61 -29.72
CA ASN A 275 -9.82 -48.93 -30.36
C ASN A 275 -10.87 -49.85 -29.74
N ALA A 276 -11.74 -49.35 -28.86
CA ALA A 276 -12.75 -50.17 -28.19
C ALA A 276 -14.06 -50.25 -28.98
N GLU A 277 -14.54 -51.49 -29.19
CA GLU A 277 -15.86 -51.76 -29.79
C GLU A 277 -17.01 -51.61 -28.77
N GLU A 278 -16.72 -51.72 -27.47
CA GLU A 278 -17.67 -51.53 -26.37
C GLU A 278 -17.21 -50.44 -25.39
N LYS A 279 -18.17 -49.73 -24.77
CA LYS A 279 -17.85 -48.68 -23.79
C LYS A 279 -17.31 -49.30 -22.50
N LEU A 280 -16.17 -48.78 -22.03
CA LEU A 280 -15.52 -49.19 -20.79
C LEU A 280 -15.64 -48.09 -19.73
N PHE A 281 -15.76 -48.49 -18.47
CA PHE A 281 -15.94 -47.59 -17.34
C PHE A 281 -15.02 -47.96 -16.17
N VAL A 282 -14.68 -46.97 -15.35
CA VAL A 282 -14.20 -47.16 -13.97
C VAL A 282 -15.37 -46.89 -13.04
N ILE A 283 -15.57 -47.71 -12.00
CA ILE A 283 -16.56 -47.44 -10.96
C ILE A 283 -15.84 -46.96 -9.70
N GLU A 284 -16.24 -45.81 -9.18
CA GLU A 284 -15.70 -45.25 -7.94
C GLU A 284 -16.76 -45.17 -6.84
N PHE A 285 -16.38 -45.48 -5.59
CA PHE A 285 -17.16 -45.15 -4.40
C PHE A 285 -16.35 -44.25 -3.48
N ASP A 286 -16.88 -43.06 -3.22
CA ASP A 286 -16.35 -42.14 -2.21
C ASP A 286 -16.90 -42.49 -0.82
N ILE A 287 -16.01 -42.57 0.17
CA ILE A 287 -16.29 -42.82 1.57
C ILE A 287 -15.95 -41.55 2.35
N GLU A 288 -16.95 -40.86 2.87
CA GLU A 288 -16.81 -39.59 3.56
C GLU A 288 -17.03 -39.76 5.07
N ALA A 289 -15.94 -39.97 5.81
CA ALA A 289 -15.95 -40.28 7.25
C ALA A 289 -16.13 -39.02 8.12
N GLN A 290 -17.18 -38.24 7.87
CA GLN A 290 -17.47 -37.00 8.63
C GLN A 290 -17.65 -37.28 10.12
N SER A 291 -16.99 -36.50 11.00
CA SER A 291 -16.94 -36.81 12.43
C SER A 291 -18.32 -36.97 13.06
N CYS A 292 -19.26 -36.06 12.73
CA CYS A 292 -20.64 -36.10 13.20
C CYS A 292 -21.36 -37.44 12.93
N ASN A 293 -20.99 -38.14 11.86
CA ASN A 293 -21.57 -39.43 11.48
C ASN A 293 -20.82 -40.61 12.14
N VAL A 294 -19.48 -40.57 12.19
CA VAL A 294 -18.65 -41.73 12.57
C VAL A 294 -18.17 -41.75 14.02
N LYS A 295 -18.19 -40.62 14.74
CA LYS A 295 -17.68 -40.49 16.11
C LYS A 295 -18.27 -41.54 17.06
N GLU A 296 -17.41 -42.11 17.90
CA GLU A 296 -17.70 -43.13 18.92
C GLU A 296 -18.30 -44.45 18.37
N LYS A 297 -18.43 -44.62 17.04
CA LYS A 297 -18.99 -45.83 16.42
C LYS A 297 -17.90 -46.80 15.98
N VAL A 298 -18.15 -48.10 16.19
CA VAL A 298 -17.35 -49.21 15.65
C VAL A 298 -18.11 -49.82 14.48
N PHE A 299 -17.49 -49.87 13.32
CA PHE A 299 -18.05 -50.45 12.10
C PHE A 299 -17.62 -51.90 11.97
N GLU A 300 -18.29 -52.77 12.73
CA GLU A 300 -18.22 -54.22 12.58
C GLU A 300 -19.12 -54.66 11.41
N VAL A 301 -18.59 -55.48 10.49
CA VAL A 301 -19.32 -55.87 9.27
C VAL A 301 -19.32 -57.39 9.04
N ARG A 302 -20.26 -57.85 8.22
CA ARG A 302 -20.31 -59.21 7.67
C ARG A 302 -20.19 -59.13 6.15
N LEU A 303 -19.10 -59.67 5.59
CA LEU A 303 -18.89 -59.66 4.15
C LEU A 303 -19.74 -60.74 3.45
N PRO A 304 -20.44 -60.43 2.34
CA PRO A 304 -21.24 -61.38 1.59
C PRO A 304 -20.35 -62.34 0.79
N ARG A 305 -20.77 -63.61 0.69
CA ARG A 305 -20.08 -64.67 -0.04
C ARG A 305 -21.10 -65.53 -0.77
N TYR A 306 -20.91 -65.74 -2.06
CA TYR A 306 -21.76 -66.64 -2.85
C TYR A 306 -21.39 -68.11 -2.58
N ASN A 307 -22.33 -68.91 -2.07
CA ASN A 307 -22.15 -70.34 -1.78
C ASN A 307 -23.47 -71.10 -1.98
N LYS A 308 -23.43 -72.28 -2.61
CA LYS A 308 -24.62 -73.16 -2.82
C LYS A 308 -25.84 -72.41 -3.41
N ASN A 309 -25.62 -71.59 -4.44
CA ASN A 309 -26.64 -70.79 -5.14
C ASN A 309 -27.42 -69.79 -4.25
N LYS A 310 -26.82 -69.32 -3.16
CA LYS A 310 -27.31 -68.20 -2.34
C LYS A 310 -26.14 -67.31 -1.88
N ILE A 311 -26.46 -66.06 -1.52
CA ILE A 311 -25.54 -65.16 -0.83
C ILE A 311 -25.64 -65.44 0.68
N ASN A 312 -24.53 -65.84 1.28
CA ASN A 312 -24.39 -66.05 2.72
C ASN A 312 -23.44 -65.00 3.29
N TYR A 313 -23.66 -64.58 4.53
CA TYR A 313 -22.83 -63.57 5.19
C TYR A 313 -21.79 -64.24 6.09
N GLY A 314 -20.56 -63.74 6.04
CA GLY A 314 -19.46 -64.24 6.87
C GLY A 314 -19.64 -63.92 8.36
N ASN A 315 -18.65 -64.34 9.16
CA ASN A 315 -18.55 -63.92 10.55
C ASN A 315 -18.46 -62.39 10.65
N LYS A 316 -18.91 -61.86 11.79
CA LYS A 316 -18.70 -60.46 12.16
C LYS A 316 -17.20 -60.16 12.23
N THR A 317 -16.74 -59.05 11.65
CA THR A 317 -15.32 -58.68 11.62
C THR A 317 -15.17 -57.16 11.55
N ILE A 318 -14.22 -56.61 12.32
CA ILE A 318 -13.80 -55.21 12.27
C ILE A 318 -12.63 -55.12 11.30
N TYR A 319 -12.65 -54.13 10.41
CA TYR A 319 -11.54 -53.82 9.49
C TYR A 319 -10.97 -52.44 9.79
N GLU A 320 -9.65 -52.29 9.74
CA GLU A 320 -8.97 -50.98 9.79
C GLU A 320 -8.04 -50.81 8.57
N ARG A 321 -7.78 -49.56 8.16
CA ARG A 321 -6.76 -49.28 7.14
C ARG A 321 -5.39 -49.13 7.80
N ASN A 322 -4.43 -49.93 7.35
CA ASN A 322 -3.05 -49.91 7.77
C ASN A 322 -2.14 -49.71 6.55
N GLY A 323 -1.55 -48.52 6.41
CA GLY A 323 -0.94 -48.08 5.16
C GLY A 323 -1.97 -48.11 4.02
N THR A 324 -1.63 -48.73 2.90
CA THR A 324 -2.50 -48.84 1.71
C THR A 324 -3.54 -49.96 1.81
N LYS A 325 -3.42 -50.86 2.80
CA LYS A 325 -4.25 -52.07 2.91
C LYS A 325 -5.39 -51.89 3.90
N THR A 326 -6.50 -52.58 3.63
CA THR A 326 -7.60 -52.76 4.58
C THR A 326 -7.59 -54.18 5.14
N GLU A 327 -7.26 -54.34 6.42
CA GLU A 327 -6.96 -55.62 7.08
C GLU A 327 -7.90 -55.86 8.30
N PRO A 328 -8.21 -57.12 8.65
CA PRO A 328 -9.09 -57.44 9.78
C PRO A 328 -8.36 -57.33 11.13
N VAL A 329 -9.01 -56.71 12.12
CA VAL A 329 -8.50 -56.59 13.51
C VAL A 329 -8.64 -57.92 14.25
N LYS A 330 -7.61 -58.37 14.96
CA LYS A 330 -7.65 -59.65 15.70
C LYS A 330 -8.33 -59.46 17.05
N ILE A 331 -9.54 -60.01 17.17
CA ILE A 331 -10.48 -59.74 18.26
C ILE A 331 -9.94 -60.11 19.65
N GLU A 332 -9.15 -61.18 19.79
CA GLU A 332 -8.75 -61.73 21.10
C GLU A 332 -7.59 -60.97 21.77
N GLU A 333 -6.71 -60.31 21.00
CA GLU A 333 -5.51 -59.63 21.53
C GLU A 333 -5.48 -58.11 21.28
N GLU A 334 -6.13 -57.62 20.22
CA GLU A 334 -5.94 -56.23 19.74
C GLU A 334 -7.13 -55.29 20.01
N LEU A 335 -8.28 -55.78 20.50
CA LEU A 335 -9.51 -55.01 20.62
C LEU A 335 -9.37 -53.73 21.47
N THR A 336 -8.66 -53.82 22.60
CA THR A 336 -8.40 -52.67 23.49
C THR A 336 -7.47 -51.64 22.83
N ALA A 337 -6.48 -52.11 22.06
CA ALA A 337 -5.58 -51.23 21.32
C ALA A 337 -6.28 -50.55 20.14
N PHE A 338 -7.18 -51.24 19.46
CA PHE A 338 -8.04 -50.69 18.41
C PHE A 338 -8.95 -49.58 18.94
N ARG A 339 -9.67 -49.82 20.05
CA ARG A 339 -10.55 -48.80 20.69
C ARG A 339 -9.78 -47.52 21.00
N LYS A 340 -8.57 -47.63 21.57
CA LYS A 340 -7.72 -46.46 21.83
C LYS A 340 -7.31 -45.73 20.55
N ARG A 341 -6.89 -46.44 19.49
CA ARG A 341 -6.57 -45.82 18.18
C ARG A 341 -7.78 -45.10 17.58
N GLN A 342 -8.98 -45.62 17.80
CA GLN A 342 -10.24 -45.03 17.34
C GLN A 342 -10.59 -43.74 18.10
N GLU A 343 -10.49 -43.72 19.43
CA GLU A 343 -10.64 -42.50 20.25
C GLU A 343 -9.65 -41.41 19.81
N GLU A 344 -8.39 -41.78 19.57
CA GLU A 344 -7.36 -40.88 19.01
C GLU A 344 -7.68 -40.42 17.58
N ALA A 345 -8.42 -41.21 16.79
CA ALA A 345 -8.83 -40.86 15.43
C ALA A 345 -10.05 -39.91 15.41
N ASP A 346 -11.00 -40.08 16.35
CA ASP A 346 -12.13 -39.16 16.54
C ASP A 346 -11.63 -37.74 16.84
N ILE A 347 -10.74 -37.58 17.82
CA ILE A 347 -10.14 -36.28 18.17
C ILE A 347 -9.38 -35.67 16.98
N ARG A 348 -8.63 -36.47 16.23
CA ARG A 348 -7.88 -35.98 15.06
C ARG A 348 -8.81 -35.56 13.93
N ARG A 349 -9.91 -36.27 13.69
CA ARG A 349 -10.89 -35.93 12.65
C ARG A 349 -11.65 -34.66 12.98
N GLU A 350 -12.13 -34.49 14.22
CA GLU A 350 -12.76 -33.24 14.68
C GLU A 350 -11.83 -32.03 14.52
N LYS A 351 -10.54 -32.19 14.86
CA LYS A 351 -9.53 -31.15 14.70
C LYS A 351 -9.27 -30.82 13.22
N ALA A 352 -9.23 -31.82 12.35
CA ALA A 352 -9.01 -31.63 10.92
C ALA A 352 -10.20 -30.91 10.25
N GLU A 353 -11.44 -31.27 10.59
CA GLU A 353 -12.65 -30.59 10.10
C GLU A 353 -12.72 -29.14 10.61
N SER A 354 -12.44 -28.91 11.89
CA SER A 354 -12.42 -27.56 12.48
C SER A 354 -11.36 -26.64 11.86
N ALA A 355 -10.23 -27.20 11.40
CA ALA A 355 -9.19 -26.46 10.70
C ALA A 355 -9.59 -26.00 9.27
N LEU A 356 -10.62 -26.62 8.68
CA LEU A 356 -11.20 -26.18 7.41
C LEU A 356 -12.23 -25.06 7.62
N VAL A 357 -13.12 -25.21 8.61
CA VAL A 357 -14.14 -24.19 8.95
C VAL A 357 -13.48 -22.87 9.35
N SER A 358 -12.45 -22.92 10.20
CA SER A 358 -11.71 -21.73 10.64
C SER A 358 -10.91 -21.02 9.53
N LYS A 359 -10.72 -21.66 8.36
CA LYS A 359 -10.20 -21.00 7.14
C LYS A 359 -11.29 -20.33 6.30
N MET A 360 -12.56 -20.73 6.42
CA MET A 360 -13.69 -20.17 5.67
C MET A 360 -14.31 -18.93 6.34
N GLU A 361 -14.20 -18.76 7.66
CA GLU A 361 -14.98 -17.75 8.39
C GLU A 361 -14.37 -16.34 8.51
N ARG A 362 -13.16 -16.08 8.00
CA ARG A 362 -12.56 -14.73 8.00
C ARG A 362 -12.69 -14.02 6.65
N TYR A 363 -13.90 -13.56 6.33
CA TYR A 363 -14.06 -12.51 5.32
C TYR A 363 -13.55 -11.19 5.90
N GLU A 364 -12.35 -10.78 5.48
CA GLU A 364 -11.78 -9.48 5.83
C GLU A 364 -12.58 -8.35 5.16
N ASP A 365 -12.91 -7.29 5.90
CA ASP A 365 -13.51 -6.09 5.35
C ASP A 365 -12.45 -5.29 4.56
N LEU A 366 -12.25 -5.70 3.32
CA LEU A 366 -11.30 -5.07 2.39
C LEU A 366 -11.62 -3.60 2.14
N GLY A 367 -12.90 -3.18 2.21
CA GLY A 367 -13.31 -1.79 2.04
C GLY A 367 -12.83 -0.92 3.19
N ARG A 368 -13.06 -1.35 4.44
CA ARG A 368 -12.52 -0.70 5.64
C ARG A 368 -10.99 -0.73 5.66
N LYS A 369 -10.37 -1.86 5.31
CA LYS A 369 -8.91 -2.01 5.30
C LYS A 369 -8.25 -1.08 4.29
N LEU A 370 -8.75 -1.06 3.04
CA LEU A 370 -8.30 -0.13 2.00
C LEU A 370 -8.41 1.32 2.49
N SER A 371 -9.52 1.65 3.17
CA SER A 371 -9.72 2.98 3.71
C SER A 371 -8.65 3.36 4.73
N VAL A 372 -8.45 2.52 5.75
CA VAL A 372 -7.46 2.75 6.81
C VAL A 372 -6.03 2.81 6.27
N LEU A 373 -5.66 1.96 5.32
CA LEU A 373 -4.30 1.92 4.75
C LEU A 373 -3.99 3.17 3.91
N LEU A 374 -4.93 3.63 3.07
CA LEU A 374 -4.70 4.82 2.25
C LEU A 374 -4.69 6.12 3.07
N THR A 375 -5.62 6.29 4.01
CA THR A 375 -5.77 7.53 4.80
C THR A 375 -4.92 7.58 6.07
N ASN A 376 -4.11 6.55 6.34
CA ASN A 376 -3.41 6.33 7.61
C ASN A 376 -4.37 6.43 8.83
N GLY A 377 -5.55 5.82 8.71
CA GLY A 377 -6.58 5.79 9.76
C GLY A 377 -7.50 7.02 9.84
N LYS A 378 -7.29 8.07 9.03
CA LYS A 378 -8.23 9.21 8.94
C LYS A 378 -9.54 8.80 8.25
N GLN A 379 -10.62 9.57 8.46
CA GLN A 379 -11.93 9.26 7.83
C GLN A 379 -12.00 9.63 6.33
N TYR A 380 -11.22 10.61 5.91
CA TYR A 380 -11.22 11.17 4.56
C TYR A 380 -9.77 11.48 4.13
N PHE A 381 -9.57 11.71 2.83
CA PHE A 381 -8.33 12.32 2.34
C PHE A 381 -8.24 13.79 2.77
N ASP A 382 -7.02 14.25 3.01
CA ASP A 382 -6.69 15.66 3.23
C ASP A 382 -5.44 16.07 2.44
N ASP A 383 -5.10 17.35 2.48
CA ASP A 383 -3.96 17.97 1.79
C ASP A 383 -2.60 17.69 2.46
N THR A 384 -2.57 16.95 3.57
CA THR A 384 -1.35 16.71 4.36
C THR A 384 -0.62 15.43 3.97
N GLN A 385 -1.34 14.43 3.45
CA GLN A 385 -0.79 13.11 3.13
C GLN A 385 -0.33 13.06 1.66
N TRP A 386 0.94 12.69 1.45
CA TRP A 386 1.52 12.46 0.12
C TRP A 386 1.67 10.97 -0.20
N TYR A 387 1.75 10.66 -1.49
CA TYR A 387 1.87 9.30 -2.02
C TYR A 387 3.01 9.17 -3.03
N VAL A 388 3.70 8.03 -2.98
CA VAL A 388 4.62 7.54 -4.01
C VAL A 388 3.99 6.29 -4.61
N VAL A 389 3.72 6.28 -5.90
CA VAL A 389 3.09 5.12 -6.57
C VAL A 389 4.15 4.26 -7.25
N VAL A 390 4.04 2.94 -7.13
CA VAL A 390 4.87 1.97 -7.84
C VAL A 390 3.95 1.06 -8.64
N THR A 391 4.17 0.91 -9.95
CA THR A 391 3.21 0.19 -10.80
C THR A 391 3.87 -0.49 -12.01
N ASN A 392 3.24 -1.58 -12.48
CA ASN A 392 3.53 -2.23 -13.76
C ASN A 392 2.42 -1.94 -14.78
N ARG A 393 2.55 -2.58 -15.96
CA ARG A 393 1.62 -2.53 -17.08
C ARG A 393 0.18 -2.68 -16.64
N CYS A 394 -0.66 -1.76 -17.11
CA CYS A 394 -2.10 -1.77 -16.91
C CYS A 394 -2.79 -2.16 -18.22
N GLU A 395 -3.86 -2.95 -18.15
CA GLU A 395 -4.70 -3.23 -19.32
C GLU A 395 -5.66 -2.07 -19.62
N ASP A 396 -5.98 -1.84 -20.90
CA ASP A 396 -6.81 -0.71 -21.35
C ASP A 396 -8.19 -0.63 -20.65
N GLN A 397 -8.71 -1.79 -20.23
CA GLN A 397 -9.99 -1.93 -19.52
C GLN A 397 -9.94 -1.40 -18.07
N ASP A 398 -8.76 -1.47 -17.44
CA ASP A 398 -8.56 -1.10 -16.03
C ASP A 398 -8.17 0.37 -15.84
N LEU A 399 -7.64 1.01 -16.88
CA LEU A 399 -7.25 2.43 -16.88
C LEU A 399 -8.38 3.37 -16.45
N GLU A 400 -9.64 3.04 -16.74
CA GLU A 400 -10.79 3.83 -16.28
C GLU A 400 -10.97 3.80 -14.75
N TYR A 401 -10.68 2.66 -14.12
CA TYR A 401 -10.80 2.52 -12.67
C TYR A 401 -9.63 3.16 -11.91
N LEU A 402 -8.52 3.51 -12.57
CA LEU A 402 -7.39 4.21 -11.96
C LEU A 402 -7.55 5.74 -11.93
N LYS A 403 -8.68 6.28 -12.43
CA LYS A 403 -8.99 7.73 -12.40
C LYS A 403 -8.92 8.34 -10.99
N PHE A 404 -9.15 7.58 -9.92
CA PHE A 404 -9.07 8.08 -8.53
C PHE A 404 -7.68 8.62 -8.15
N LEU A 405 -6.62 8.21 -8.87
CA LEU A 405 -5.26 8.72 -8.65
C LEU A 405 -5.16 10.22 -8.90
N LYS A 406 -6.03 10.82 -9.74
CA LYS A 406 -6.07 12.27 -9.99
C LYS A 406 -6.39 13.07 -8.72
N ASP A 407 -7.11 12.46 -7.78
CA ASP A 407 -7.63 13.08 -6.56
C ASP A 407 -6.71 12.84 -5.34
N MET A 408 -5.56 12.17 -5.55
CA MET A 408 -4.54 11.90 -4.53
C MET A 408 -3.33 12.81 -4.71
N ASN A 409 -2.68 13.22 -3.62
CA ASN A 409 -1.44 14.02 -3.66
C ASN A 409 -0.24 13.12 -4.03
N ILE A 410 -0.11 12.77 -5.29
CA ILE A 410 0.97 11.93 -5.80
C ILE A 410 2.21 12.79 -6.06
N LEU A 411 3.26 12.54 -5.28
CA LEU A 411 4.57 13.17 -5.40
C LEU A 411 5.29 12.67 -6.66
N CYS A 412 5.44 11.35 -6.75
CA CYS A 412 6.07 10.69 -7.89
C CYS A 412 5.47 9.30 -8.15
N VAL A 413 5.65 8.84 -9.39
CA VAL A 413 5.28 7.51 -9.87
C VAL A 413 6.53 6.82 -10.40
N PHE A 414 6.81 5.64 -9.88
CA PHE A 414 7.81 4.70 -10.38
C PHE A 414 7.10 3.69 -11.27
N ASP A 415 7.12 3.97 -12.57
CA ASP A 415 6.37 3.24 -13.58
C ASP A 415 7.29 2.27 -14.33
N PHE A 416 6.97 0.98 -14.24
CA PHE A 416 7.72 -0.09 -14.90
C PHE A 416 7.19 -0.42 -16.30
N ASP A 417 6.06 0.17 -16.74
CA ASP A 417 5.51 -0.02 -18.09
C ASP A 417 6.14 0.94 -19.13
N PRO A 418 6.95 0.43 -20.08
CA PRO A 418 7.60 1.28 -21.07
C PRO A 418 6.67 1.77 -22.19
N GLU A 419 5.40 1.33 -22.22
CA GLU A 419 4.35 1.79 -23.12
C GLU A 419 3.39 2.79 -22.44
N SER A 420 3.54 3.05 -21.13
CA SER A 420 2.61 3.83 -20.30
C SER A 420 2.35 5.25 -20.82
N ASP A 421 3.37 5.90 -21.42
CA ASP A 421 3.27 7.24 -22.02
C ASP A 421 2.38 7.29 -23.28
N SER A 422 2.25 6.15 -23.98
CA SER A 422 1.57 6.05 -25.27
C SER A 422 0.15 5.50 -25.19
N LYS A 423 -0.08 4.55 -24.27
CA LYS A 423 -1.39 3.88 -24.11
C LYS A 423 -1.74 3.44 -22.69
N GLY A 424 -0.78 3.41 -21.76
CA GLY A 424 -1.00 3.00 -20.37
C GLY A 424 -1.31 4.17 -19.42
N LEU A 425 -0.95 4.01 -18.14
CA LEU A 425 -1.43 4.87 -17.06
C LEU A 425 -0.95 6.33 -17.16
N CYS A 426 0.29 6.57 -17.59
CA CYS A 426 0.85 7.91 -17.76
C CYS A 426 0.04 8.72 -18.78
N SER A 427 -0.31 8.10 -19.91
CA SER A 427 -1.10 8.73 -20.98
C SER A 427 -2.45 9.25 -20.49
N ARG A 428 -3.14 8.47 -19.63
CA ARG A 428 -4.44 8.84 -19.04
C ARG A 428 -4.32 9.81 -17.87
N TYR A 429 -3.30 9.69 -17.03
CA TYR A 429 -3.11 10.59 -15.90
C TYR A 429 -2.86 12.04 -16.35
N LYS A 430 -2.16 12.22 -17.48
CA LYS A 430 -1.93 13.53 -18.15
C LYS A 430 -3.18 14.29 -18.57
N GLU A 431 -4.32 13.60 -18.73
CA GLU A 431 -5.61 14.24 -19.04
C GLU A 431 -6.14 15.06 -17.85
N PHE A 432 -5.74 14.70 -16.61
CA PHE A 432 -6.29 15.26 -15.38
C PHE A 432 -5.26 16.01 -14.52
N ARG A 433 -3.96 15.76 -14.68
CA ARG A 433 -2.86 16.27 -13.83
C ARG A 433 -1.60 16.53 -14.66
N ALA A 434 -0.80 17.53 -14.28
CA ALA A 434 0.47 17.79 -14.95
C ALA A 434 1.56 16.79 -14.50
N THR A 435 2.31 16.26 -15.47
CA THR A 435 3.39 15.30 -15.23
C THR A 435 4.70 15.79 -15.81
N ASN A 436 5.76 15.81 -15.02
CA ASN A 436 7.13 15.91 -15.53
C ASN A 436 7.70 14.50 -15.70
N ILE A 437 8.14 14.16 -16.92
CA ILE A 437 8.66 12.83 -17.24
C ILE A 437 10.18 12.79 -17.11
N TYR A 438 10.69 11.80 -16.39
CA TYR A 438 12.10 11.54 -16.19
C TYR A 438 12.47 10.10 -16.59
N SER A 439 13.68 9.94 -17.11
CA SER A 439 14.34 8.63 -17.08
C SER A 439 14.78 8.32 -15.64
N LEU A 440 14.96 7.04 -15.33
CA LEU A 440 15.44 6.62 -14.02
C LEU A 440 16.83 7.20 -13.68
N GLU A 441 17.70 7.32 -14.69
CA GLU A 441 19.03 7.94 -14.57
C GLU A 441 18.92 9.43 -14.22
N SER A 442 18.23 10.22 -15.06
CA SER A 442 18.09 11.68 -14.86
C SER A 442 17.41 12.06 -13.53
N TYR A 443 16.43 11.27 -13.07
CA TYR A 443 15.83 11.49 -11.75
C TYR A 443 16.84 11.22 -10.62
N SER A 444 17.68 10.19 -10.77
CA SER A 444 18.66 9.80 -9.74
C SER A 444 19.87 10.75 -9.63
N GLU A 445 20.18 11.50 -10.69
CA GLU A 445 21.25 12.51 -10.71
C GLU A 445 20.97 13.70 -9.78
N GLU A 446 19.68 14.06 -9.58
CA GLU A 446 19.28 15.11 -8.64
C GLU A 446 19.67 14.79 -7.17
N CYS A 447 19.94 13.52 -6.84
CA CYS A 447 20.26 13.07 -5.49
C CYS A 447 21.52 13.72 -4.87
N GLU A 448 22.41 14.28 -5.69
CA GLU A 448 23.63 14.98 -5.24
C GLU A 448 23.40 16.45 -4.85
N LYS A 449 22.23 17.01 -5.21
CA LYS A 449 21.93 18.44 -5.02
C LYS A 449 21.29 18.73 -3.65
N PRO A 450 21.32 19.99 -3.17
CA PRO A 450 20.55 20.42 -1.99
C PRO A 450 19.04 20.24 -2.18
N GLN A 451 18.29 19.96 -1.10
CA GLN A 451 16.84 19.72 -1.13
C GLN A 451 16.05 20.82 -1.85
N HIS A 452 16.42 22.09 -1.66
CA HIS A 452 15.72 23.22 -2.29
C HIS A 452 15.91 23.26 -3.82
N GLU A 453 17.06 22.83 -4.33
CA GLU A 453 17.32 22.66 -5.77
C GLU A 453 16.57 21.45 -6.31
N ILE A 454 16.58 20.31 -5.61
CA ILE A 454 15.82 19.10 -5.99
C ILE A 454 14.34 19.44 -6.18
N VAL A 455 13.73 20.10 -5.20
CA VAL A 455 12.31 20.51 -5.25
C VAL A 455 12.03 21.44 -6.42
N LYS A 456 12.95 22.36 -6.74
CA LYS A 456 12.83 23.29 -7.87
C LYS A 456 12.99 22.58 -9.22
N ASN A 457 14.07 21.82 -9.42
CA ASN A 457 14.40 21.16 -10.69
C ASN A 457 13.36 20.11 -11.09
N LEU A 458 12.84 19.37 -10.11
CA LEU A 458 11.80 18.36 -10.33
C LEU A 458 10.38 18.94 -10.32
N CYS A 459 10.21 20.21 -9.93
CA CYS A 459 8.89 20.86 -9.70
C CYS A 459 7.98 20.08 -8.74
N LEU A 460 8.59 19.49 -7.70
CA LEU A 460 7.90 18.69 -6.70
C LEU A 460 6.86 19.51 -5.94
N PHE A 461 5.79 18.85 -5.49
CA PHE A 461 4.62 19.47 -4.87
C PHE A 461 3.83 20.45 -5.77
N LYS A 462 4.20 20.57 -7.06
CA LYS A 462 3.47 21.34 -8.09
C LYS A 462 3.02 20.48 -9.26
N GLN A 463 3.85 19.53 -9.67
CA GLN A 463 3.53 18.54 -10.70
C GLN A 463 3.95 17.16 -10.21
N THR A 464 3.33 16.10 -10.74
CA THR A 464 3.70 14.73 -10.40
C THR A 464 4.95 14.33 -11.20
N CYS A 465 6.00 13.88 -10.54
CA CYS A 465 7.19 13.35 -11.21
C CYS A 465 6.93 11.91 -11.70
N TRP A 466 6.96 11.70 -13.01
CA TRP A 466 6.75 10.38 -13.62
C TRP A 466 8.09 9.78 -14.04
N VAL A 467 8.55 8.77 -13.30
CA VAL A 467 9.86 8.13 -13.51
C VAL A 467 9.64 6.80 -14.23
N PHE A 468 10.13 6.69 -15.45
CA PHE A 468 10.09 5.45 -16.22
C PHE A 468 11.24 4.53 -15.81
N CYS A 469 10.93 3.55 -14.96
CA CYS A 469 11.89 2.62 -14.38
C CYS A 469 12.52 1.70 -15.43
N ASN A 470 11.74 1.22 -16.41
CA ASN A 470 12.24 0.38 -17.51
C ASN A 470 12.28 1.14 -18.86
N GLY A 471 12.57 2.44 -18.83
CA GLY A 471 12.69 3.27 -20.04
C GLY A 471 11.38 3.48 -20.79
N ARG A 472 11.46 3.94 -22.05
CA ARG A 472 10.29 4.30 -22.87
C ARG A 472 10.42 3.84 -24.31
N THR A 473 9.41 3.14 -24.81
CA THR A 473 9.30 2.70 -26.21
C THR A 473 9.23 3.85 -27.21
N ASN A 474 8.56 4.96 -26.84
CA ASN A 474 8.35 6.12 -27.71
C ASN A 474 9.48 7.17 -27.64
N PHE A 475 10.55 6.92 -26.88
CA PHE A 475 11.60 7.91 -26.62
C PHE A 475 12.86 7.70 -27.47
N LEU A 476 13.11 8.63 -28.38
CA LEU A 476 14.29 8.61 -29.29
C LEU A 476 15.62 8.99 -28.61
N GLY A 477 15.59 9.42 -27.33
CA GLY A 477 16.76 9.96 -26.62
C GLY A 477 17.61 8.97 -25.83
N GLY A 478 17.50 7.65 -26.10
CA GLY A 478 18.46 6.65 -25.61
C GLY A 478 18.06 5.82 -24.37
N ASP A 479 16.93 6.09 -23.71
CA ASP A 479 16.44 5.30 -22.57
C ASP A 479 15.48 4.18 -23.02
N GLN A 480 16.04 3.17 -23.70
CA GLN A 480 15.27 2.04 -24.22
C GLN A 480 14.93 1.01 -23.13
N PRO A 481 13.85 0.21 -23.31
CA PRO A 481 13.51 -0.88 -22.40
C PRO A 481 14.50 -2.05 -22.52
N CYS A 482 14.67 -2.80 -21.43
CA CYS A 482 15.50 -4.00 -21.42
C CYS A 482 14.85 -5.16 -20.65
N ASP A 483 15.42 -6.37 -20.80
CA ASP A 483 14.99 -7.55 -20.07
C ASP A 483 15.37 -7.47 -18.59
N GLU A 484 14.69 -8.26 -17.75
CA GLU A 484 14.86 -8.25 -16.29
C GLU A 484 16.33 -8.39 -15.83
N ARG A 485 17.16 -9.21 -16.48
CA ARG A 485 18.56 -9.42 -16.07
C ARG A 485 19.41 -8.21 -16.40
N THR A 486 19.19 -7.62 -17.57
CA THR A 486 19.84 -6.37 -17.96
C THR A 486 19.38 -5.21 -17.08
N TRP A 487 18.09 -5.15 -16.73
CA TRP A 487 17.54 -4.15 -15.82
C TRP A 487 18.21 -4.20 -14.44
N ILE A 488 18.29 -5.38 -13.81
CA ILE A 488 18.93 -5.57 -12.49
C ILE A 488 20.40 -5.10 -12.53
N LYS A 489 21.13 -5.46 -13.60
CA LYS A 489 22.54 -5.14 -13.78
C LYS A 489 22.80 -3.64 -14.02
N GLU A 490 21.95 -2.97 -14.79
CA GLU A 490 22.24 -1.65 -15.35
C GLU A 490 21.35 -0.54 -14.79
N LYS A 491 20.04 -0.78 -14.64
CA LYS A 491 19.06 0.19 -14.15
C LYS A 491 18.86 0.14 -12.62
N GLY A 492 19.01 -1.03 -11.99
CA GLY A 492 18.82 -1.22 -10.54
C GLY A 492 19.64 -0.28 -9.64
N ARG A 493 20.87 0.08 -10.05
CA ARG A 493 21.71 1.05 -9.31
C ARG A 493 21.11 2.46 -9.26
N TYR A 494 20.47 2.89 -10.35
CA TYR A 494 19.81 4.19 -10.44
C TYR A 494 18.47 4.15 -9.69
N PHE A 495 17.76 3.02 -9.75
CA PHE A 495 16.55 2.79 -8.95
C PHE A 495 16.81 3.01 -7.46
N LYS A 496 17.87 2.38 -6.92
CA LYS A 496 18.27 2.57 -5.53
C LYS A 496 18.52 4.03 -5.15
N ARG A 497 19.24 4.77 -5.99
CA ARG A 497 19.47 6.21 -5.79
C ARG A 497 18.15 7.01 -5.83
N ALA A 498 17.24 6.66 -6.75
CA ALA A 498 15.94 7.30 -6.90
C ALA A 498 15.00 7.07 -5.71
N VAL A 499 15.00 5.87 -5.12
CA VAL A 499 14.27 5.57 -3.87
C VAL A 499 14.84 6.35 -2.70
N SER A 500 16.17 6.35 -2.50
CA SER A 500 16.81 7.14 -1.43
C SER A 500 16.52 8.66 -1.58
N LEU A 501 16.53 9.19 -2.81
CA LEU A 501 16.11 10.56 -3.10
C LEU A 501 14.66 10.85 -2.64
N ALA A 502 13.72 9.94 -2.94
CA ALA A 502 12.33 10.08 -2.49
C ALA A 502 12.18 9.99 -0.96
N CYS A 503 12.82 8.99 -0.33
CA CYS A 503 12.61 8.61 1.07
C CYS A 503 13.41 9.42 2.11
N ASP A 504 14.59 9.95 1.75
CA ASP A 504 15.48 10.67 2.68
C ASP A 504 15.64 12.16 2.37
N LYS A 505 15.57 12.55 1.09
CA LYS A 505 15.91 13.93 0.65
C LYS A 505 14.69 14.81 0.42
N ILE A 506 13.59 14.27 -0.10
CA ILE A 506 12.41 15.07 -0.48
C ILE A 506 11.39 15.12 0.67
N ILE A 507 10.89 13.95 1.10
CA ILE A 507 9.91 13.81 2.20
C ILE A 507 10.54 12.96 3.31
N ARG A 508 10.28 13.30 4.58
CA ARG A 508 10.77 12.50 5.72
C ARG A 508 9.99 11.19 5.88
N LYS A 509 10.67 10.13 6.32
CA LYS A 509 10.06 8.84 6.68
C LYS A 509 8.84 9.06 7.58
N GLY A 510 7.74 8.39 7.24
CA GLY A 510 6.44 8.52 7.92
C GLY A 510 5.56 9.71 7.51
N SER A 511 5.97 10.55 6.55
CA SER A 511 5.13 11.65 6.00
C SER A 511 4.62 11.43 4.57
N PHE A 512 4.76 10.21 4.04
CA PHE A 512 4.14 9.75 2.80
C PHE A 512 3.85 8.24 2.85
N ASN A 513 2.96 7.76 1.99
CA ASN A 513 2.66 6.34 1.80
C ASN A 513 3.16 5.86 0.43
N VAL A 514 3.77 4.67 0.37
CA VAL A 514 4.17 4.00 -0.88
C VAL A 514 3.04 3.05 -1.29
N LEU A 515 2.47 3.27 -2.46
CA LEU A 515 1.35 2.50 -3.01
C LEU A 515 1.82 1.63 -4.18
N PHE A 516 1.93 0.32 -3.96
CA PHE A 516 2.17 -0.66 -5.00
C PHE A 516 0.85 -1.06 -5.67
N LEU A 517 0.70 -0.73 -6.95
CA LEU A 517 -0.39 -1.17 -7.81
C LEU A 517 0.11 -2.32 -8.70
N LEU A 518 -0.25 -3.55 -8.31
CA LEU A 518 0.15 -4.78 -8.99
C LEU A 518 -0.91 -5.17 -10.01
N LEU A 519 -0.78 -4.63 -11.22
CA LEU A 519 -1.78 -4.64 -12.28
C LEU A 519 -1.55 -5.76 -13.31
N SER A 520 -0.30 -6.09 -13.60
CA SER A 520 0.08 -7.25 -14.43
C SER A 520 0.89 -8.29 -13.66
N ALA A 521 1.30 -9.35 -14.37
CA ALA A 521 2.28 -10.33 -13.89
C ALA A 521 3.51 -9.65 -13.27
N ILE A 522 4.07 -10.32 -12.26
CA ILE A 522 5.17 -9.80 -11.44
C ILE A 522 6.50 -10.11 -12.10
N GLU A 523 7.27 -9.07 -12.40
CA GLU A 523 8.64 -9.13 -12.89
C GLU A 523 9.62 -8.82 -11.73
N MET A 524 10.84 -9.34 -11.79
CA MET A 524 11.87 -9.11 -10.78
C MET A 524 12.13 -7.62 -10.45
N PRO A 525 12.11 -6.66 -11.40
CA PRO A 525 12.28 -5.24 -11.10
C PRO A 525 11.26 -4.66 -10.11
N ILE A 526 10.01 -5.15 -10.10
CA ILE A 526 8.98 -4.72 -9.12
C ILE A 526 9.20 -5.37 -7.76
N PHE A 527 9.69 -6.61 -7.72
CA PHE A 527 10.09 -7.23 -6.46
C PHE A 527 11.29 -6.49 -5.84
N ASP A 528 12.31 -6.15 -6.64
CA ASP A 528 13.45 -5.33 -6.21
C ASP A 528 12.99 -3.94 -5.74
N ALA A 529 11.93 -3.37 -6.35
CA ALA A 529 11.33 -2.14 -5.87
C ALA A 529 10.74 -2.28 -4.46
N LEU A 530 9.99 -3.35 -4.16
CA LEU A 530 9.50 -3.62 -2.80
C LEU A 530 10.66 -3.74 -1.81
N ASN A 531 11.70 -4.49 -2.17
CA ASN A 531 12.87 -4.69 -1.32
C ASN A 531 13.59 -3.37 -0.99
N GLU A 532 13.82 -2.51 -1.98
CA GLU A 532 14.49 -1.23 -1.72
C GLU A 532 13.61 -0.26 -0.91
N PHE A 533 12.32 -0.16 -1.21
CA PHE A 533 11.40 0.65 -0.38
C PHE A 533 11.28 0.11 1.05
N TYR A 534 11.22 -1.21 1.25
CA TYR A 534 11.22 -1.82 2.59
C TYR A 534 12.48 -1.47 3.39
N ARG A 535 13.65 -1.57 2.75
CA ARG A 535 14.95 -1.23 3.35
C ARG A 535 15.04 0.26 3.70
N GLU A 536 14.68 1.15 2.78
CA GLU A 536 14.75 2.60 3.01
C GLU A 536 13.69 3.09 4.01
N MET A 537 12.46 2.55 3.97
CA MET A 537 11.38 2.90 4.91
C MET A 537 11.51 2.19 6.27
N SER A 538 12.49 1.29 6.45
CA SER A 538 12.72 0.50 7.67
C SER A 538 11.53 -0.38 8.09
N GLY A 539 10.73 -0.85 7.12
CA GLY A 539 9.56 -1.68 7.36
C GLY A 539 8.42 -1.48 6.35
N LEU A 540 7.29 -2.16 6.61
CA LEU A 540 6.07 -2.08 5.78
C LEU A 540 5.04 -1.05 6.30
N GLU A 541 5.32 -0.30 7.37
CA GLU A 541 4.36 0.58 8.07
C GLU A 541 3.70 1.64 7.17
N TYR A 542 4.43 2.10 6.14
CA TYR A 542 3.99 3.10 5.16
C TYR A 542 3.87 2.53 3.74
N ILE A 543 3.92 1.20 3.60
CA ILE A 543 3.77 0.51 2.31
C ILE A 543 2.37 -0.09 2.24
N THR A 544 1.71 0.05 1.09
CA THR A 544 0.37 -0.52 0.82
C THR A 544 0.40 -1.19 -0.54
N CYS A 545 -0.05 -2.43 -0.65
CA CYS A 545 -0.13 -3.15 -1.93
C CYS A 545 -1.60 -3.36 -2.33
N ILE A 546 -1.92 -3.18 -3.60
CA ILE A 546 -3.24 -3.49 -4.18
C ILE A 546 -3.04 -4.43 -5.37
N ALA A 547 -3.74 -5.56 -5.35
CA ALA A 547 -3.72 -6.56 -6.41
C ALA A 547 -5.13 -7.16 -6.60
N GLU A 548 -5.74 -6.95 -7.77
CA GLU A 548 -7.01 -7.63 -8.10
C GLU A 548 -6.77 -9.14 -8.33
N ASN A 549 -5.71 -9.49 -9.04
CA ASN A 549 -5.37 -10.89 -9.30
C ASN A 549 -4.60 -11.51 -8.11
N LYS A 550 -5.17 -12.58 -7.54
CA LYS A 550 -4.57 -13.31 -6.42
C LYS A 550 -3.27 -14.03 -6.80
N ASP A 551 -3.16 -14.56 -8.01
CA ASP A 551 -2.00 -15.33 -8.46
C ASP A 551 -0.77 -14.43 -8.60
N TYR A 552 -0.95 -13.19 -9.07
CA TYR A 552 0.11 -12.18 -9.11
C TYR A 552 0.59 -11.84 -7.70
N TYR A 553 -0.33 -11.67 -6.75
CA TYR A 553 0.01 -11.43 -5.35
C TYR A 553 0.68 -12.65 -4.67
N GLU A 554 0.28 -13.89 -5.00
CA GLU A 554 0.93 -15.10 -4.50
C GLU A 554 2.35 -15.28 -5.04
N HIS A 555 2.62 -14.87 -6.28
CA HIS A 555 3.98 -14.76 -6.81
C HIS A 555 4.78 -13.70 -6.03
N PHE A 556 4.24 -12.49 -5.90
CA PHE A 556 4.89 -11.36 -5.21
C PHE A 556 5.25 -11.69 -3.76
N THR A 557 4.30 -12.25 -2.99
CA THR A 557 4.54 -12.70 -1.61
C THR A 557 5.57 -13.83 -1.53
N THR A 558 5.62 -14.73 -2.50
CA THR A 558 6.60 -15.83 -2.51
C THR A 558 8.03 -15.31 -2.64
N LEU A 559 8.26 -14.24 -3.42
CA LEU A 559 9.56 -13.56 -3.49
C LEU A 559 9.87 -12.76 -2.22
N ALA A 560 8.86 -12.09 -1.64
CA ALA A 560 8.99 -11.24 -0.44
C ALA A 560 9.38 -11.99 0.86
N ARG A 561 9.16 -13.31 0.94
CA ARG A 561 9.50 -14.18 2.09
C ARG A 561 10.96 -14.07 2.56
N ASN A 562 11.86 -13.56 1.73
CA ASN A 562 13.27 -13.37 2.07
C ASN A 562 13.50 -12.24 3.10
N PHE A 563 12.55 -11.31 3.28
CA PHE A 563 12.71 -10.16 4.19
C PHE A 563 11.47 -9.76 5.00
N CYS A 564 10.27 -10.26 4.68
CA CYS A 564 9.06 -10.10 5.51
C CYS A 564 8.22 -11.39 5.53
N THR A 565 7.41 -11.57 6.58
CA THR A 565 6.44 -12.67 6.65
C THR A 565 5.25 -12.45 5.71
N LYS A 566 4.52 -13.51 5.37
CA LYS A 566 3.29 -13.38 4.59
C LYS A 566 2.24 -12.59 5.38
N GLU A 567 2.17 -12.81 6.68
CA GLU A 567 1.21 -12.18 7.60
C GLU A 567 1.40 -10.66 7.68
N GLU A 568 2.64 -10.18 7.73
CA GLU A 568 2.96 -8.74 7.71
C GLU A 568 2.59 -8.09 6.37
N LEU A 569 2.89 -8.76 5.25
CA LEU A 569 2.58 -8.24 3.92
C LEU A 569 1.06 -8.29 3.65
N ASP A 570 0.38 -9.37 4.05
CA ASP A 570 -1.08 -9.51 3.98
C ASP A 570 -1.77 -8.42 4.81
N ALA A 571 -1.29 -8.08 6.01
CA ALA A 571 -1.83 -6.98 6.82
C ALA A 571 -1.76 -5.61 6.12
N ARG A 572 -0.83 -5.45 5.17
CA ARG A 572 -0.59 -4.22 4.38
C ARG A 572 -1.11 -4.30 2.93
N SER A 573 -1.87 -5.33 2.59
CA SER A 573 -2.29 -5.59 1.21
C SER A 573 -3.81 -5.73 1.05
N ILE A 574 -4.31 -5.28 -0.08
CA ILE A 574 -5.69 -5.45 -0.56
C ILE A 574 -5.66 -6.40 -1.75
N VAL A 575 -6.20 -7.60 -1.56
CA VAL A 575 -5.98 -8.75 -2.46
C VAL A 575 -7.32 -9.34 -2.89
N GLY A 576 -7.55 -9.46 -4.20
CA GLY A 576 -8.81 -10.00 -4.74
C GLY A 576 -9.98 -9.01 -4.75
N MET A 577 -9.74 -7.72 -4.45
CA MET A 577 -10.73 -6.66 -4.59
C MET A 577 -10.65 -6.08 -6.01
N LYS A 578 -11.79 -6.03 -6.73
CA LYS A 578 -11.82 -5.46 -8.08
C LYS A 578 -11.37 -4.01 -8.10
N LEU A 579 -10.62 -3.59 -9.11
CA LEU A 579 -10.18 -2.19 -9.27
C LEU A 579 -11.36 -1.22 -9.34
N SER A 580 -12.47 -1.62 -9.98
CA SER A 580 -13.74 -0.87 -9.95
C SER A 580 -14.31 -0.69 -8.54
N HIS A 581 -14.17 -1.68 -7.66
CA HIS A 581 -14.56 -1.58 -6.26
C HIS A 581 -13.57 -0.74 -5.44
N VAL A 582 -12.27 -0.83 -5.73
CA VAL A 582 -11.22 0.02 -5.13
C VAL A 582 -11.53 1.48 -5.44
N ALA A 583 -11.73 1.82 -6.72
CA ALA A 583 -12.10 3.16 -7.18
C ALA A 583 -13.37 3.68 -6.49
N ALA A 584 -14.45 2.88 -6.47
CA ALA A 584 -15.70 3.23 -5.82
C ALA A 584 -15.59 3.36 -4.28
N THR A 585 -14.57 2.78 -3.66
CA THR A 585 -14.29 2.93 -2.23
C THR A 585 -13.46 4.18 -1.98
N VAL A 586 -12.42 4.44 -2.78
CA VAL A 586 -11.63 5.68 -2.74
C VAL A 586 -12.53 6.90 -2.95
N GLN A 587 -13.45 6.85 -3.91
CA GLN A 587 -14.40 7.94 -4.19
C GLN A 587 -15.24 8.35 -2.96
N LYS A 588 -15.55 7.43 -2.03
CA LYS A 588 -16.30 7.72 -0.80
C LYS A 588 -15.47 8.41 0.28
N MET A 589 -14.14 8.32 0.19
CA MET A 589 -13.21 8.98 1.11
C MET A 589 -12.82 10.38 0.66
N LEU A 590 -13.18 10.77 -0.57
CA LEU A 590 -12.93 12.11 -1.08
C LEU A 590 -13.98 13.09 -0.53
N PRO A 591 -13.58 14.27 -0.02
CA PRO A 591 -14.53 15.34 0.26
C PRO A 591 -15.12 15.87 -1.04
N THR A 592 -16.40 15.52 -1.31
CA THR A 592 -17.28 16.04 -2.39
C THR A 592 -17.00 17.51 -2.74
N THR A 593 -16.90 17.96 -4.00
CA THR A 593 -17.23 17.37 -5.32
C THR A 593 -16.48 18.17 -6.41
N ASP A 594 -16.47 17.72 -7.68
CA ASP A 594 -15.81 18.37 -8.83
C ASP A 594 -15.93 19.92 -8.82
N TYR A 595 -14.84 20.59 -8.40
CA TYR A 595 -14.75 22.04 -8.35
C TYR A 595 -14.06 22.57 -9.60
N PHE A 596 -14.87 22.95 -10.59
CA PHE A 596 -14.41 23.59 -11.80
C PHE A 596 -13.96 25.03 -11.52
N ARG A 597 -12.75 25.40 -11.96
CA ARG A 597 -12.17 26.73 -11.77
C ARG A 597 -12.33 27.57 -13.05
N TYR A 598 -12.84 28.79 -12.91
CA TYR A 598 -13.20 29.61 -14.07
C TYR A 598 -12.38 30.91 -14.16
N LEU A 599 -11.91 31.22 -15.37
CA LEU A 599 -11.23 32.48 -15.70
C LEU A 599 -12.15 33.42 -16.48
N PRO A 600 -11.99 34.75 -16.36
CA PRO A 600 -12.70 35.69 -17.21
C PRO A 600 -12.07 35.73 -18.62
N VAL A 601 -12.90 36.00 -19.63
CA VAL A 601 -12.48 36.21 -21.03
C VAL A 601 -13.00 37.54 -21.58
N SER A 602 -12.37 38.06 -22.64
CA SER A 602 -12.66 39.38 -23.25
C SER A 602 -14.11 39.57 -23.68
N SER A 603 -14.81 38.50 -24.07
CA SER A 603 -16.24 38.48 -24.38
C SER A 603 -17.16 38.71 -23.18
N ARG A 604 -16.61 38.87 -21.97
CA ARG A 604 -17.30 38.89 -20.66
C ARG A 604 -17.93 37.55 -20.25
N GLY A 605 -17.67 36.49 -20.99
CA GLY A 605 -17.92 35.11 -20.57
C GLY A 605 -16.89 34.60 -19.57
N GLN A 606 -16.86 33.28 -19.40
CA GLN A 606 -15.86 32.57 -18.60
C GLN A 606 -15.36 31.34 -19.37
N CYS A 607 -14.11 30.94 -19.14
CA CYS A 607 -13.56 29.67 -19.64
C CYS A 607 -13.11 28.77 -18.47
N LEU A 608 -13.11 27.46 -18.68
CA LEU A 608 -12.67 26.47 -17.71
C LEU A 608 -11.13 26.41 -17.69
N LEU A 609 -10.52 26.69 -16.54
CA LEU A 609 -9.12 26.40 -16.29
C LEU A 609 -8.97 24.91 -15.94
N SER A 610 -8.26 24.16 -16.78
CA SER A 610 -7.93 22.77 -16.52
C SER A 610 -6.89 22.70 -15.39
N THR A 611 -7.05 21.75 -14.46
CA THR A 611 -6.04 21.43 -13.44
C THR A 611 -4.64 21.23 -14.04
N PRO A 612 -4.44 20.43 -15.11
CA PRO A 612 -3.10 20.23 -15.66
C PRO A 612 -2.51 21.50 -16.31
N ASP A 613 -3.31 22.43 -16.82
CA ASP A 613 -2.77 23.69 -17.35
C ASP A 613 -2.44 24.71 -16.27
N GLU A 614 -3.18 24.74 -15.17
CA GLU A 614 -2.80 25.50 -13.98
C GLU A 614 -1.49 24.98 -13.37
N GLU A 615 -1.34 23.67 -13.21
CA GLU A 615 -0.12 23.05 -12.68
C GLU A 615 1.09 23.24 -13.61
N ARG A 616 0.88 23.30 -14.92
CA ARG A 616 1.90 23.73 -15.89
C ARG A 616 2.32 25.18 -15.68
N MET A 617 1.46 26.06 -15.17
CA MET A 617 1.74 27.48 -14.88
C MET A 617 2.21 27.70 -13.43
N HIS A 618 2.95 26.75 -12.84
CA HIS A 618 3.30 26.67 -11.40
C HIS A 618 4.00 27.89 -10.77
N SER A 619 4.51 28.83 -11.58
CA SER A 619 5.10 30.08 -11.08
C SER A 619 4.06 31.17 -10.79
N LEU A 620 2.78 30.91 -11.08
CA LEU A 620 1.65 31.81 -10.88
C LEU A 620 0.64 31.17 -9.91
N HIS A 621 0.30 31.89 -8.84
CA HIS A 621 -0.87 31.57 -8.03
C HIS A 621 -2.09 32.26 -8.66
N ILE A 622 -2.78 31.54 -9.53
CA ILE A 622 -3.92 32.04 -10.31
C ILE A 622 -5.13 32.25 -9.40
N LEU A 623 -5.77 33.41 -9.53
CA LEU A 623 -7.00 33.78 -8.83
C LEU A 623 -8.20 33.65 -9.79
N CYS A 624 -9.04 32.65 -9.56
CA CYS A 624 -10.20 32.38 -10.42
C CYS A 624 -11.42 33.23 -10.04
N VAL A 625 -12.37 33.37 -10.96
CA VAL A 625 -13.61 34.15 -10.75
C VAL A 625 -14.41 33.63 -9.55
N ASN A 626 -14.45 32.30 -9.40
CA ASN A 626 -15.21 31.56 -8.41
C ASN A 626 -14.36 31.08 -7.22
N GLU A 627 -13.17 31.66 -6.99
CA GLU A 627 -12.25 31.27 -5.93
C GLU A 627 -12.95 31.06 -4.58
N CYS A 628 -12.59 29.97 -3.88
CA CYS A 628 -13.18 29.51 -2.62
C CYS A 628 -14.68 29.11 -2.65
N SER A 629 -15.36 29.10 -3.79
CA SER A 629 -16.80 28.75 -3.86
C SER A 629 -17.12 27.27 -3.64
N ASN A 630 -16.12 26.40 -3.56
CA ASN A 630 -16.25 24.99 -3.15
C ASN A 630 -16.37 24.79 -1.64
N ILE A 631 -16.12 25.82 -0.82
CA ILE A 631 -16.16 25.68 0.63
C ILE A 631 -17.62 25.49 1.07
N ASN A 632 -17.95 24.29 1.59
CA ASN A 632 -19.27 24.01 2.13
C ASN A 632 -19.48 24.73 3.48
N LEU A 633 -20.25 25.82 3.45
CA LEU A 633 -20.59 26.64 4.61
C LEU A 633 -21.33 25.90 5.73
N GLU A 634 -22.04 24.81 5.44
CA GLU A 634 -22.80 24.02 6.43
C GLU A 634 -21.88 23.13 7.28
N LYS A 635 -20.66 22.84 6.79
CA LYS A 635 -19.67 21.99 7.46
C LYS A 635 -18.63 22.77 8.27
N ILE A 636 -18.62 24.11 8.21
CA ILE A 636 -17.65 24.92 8.96
C ILE A 636 -18.14 25.12 10.39
N ASP A 637 -17.34 24.73 11.38
CA ASP A 637 -17.61 25.10 12.77
C ASP A 637 -17.45 26.62 12.97
N ILE A 638 -18.40 27.23 13.67
CA ILE A 638 -18.36 28.65 14.04
C ILE A 638 -17.09 28.98 14.85
N LYS A 639 -16.61 28.04 15.68
CA LYS A 639 -15.37 28.22 16.44
C LYS A 639 -14.15 28.23 15.53
N GLU A 640 -14.03 27.27 14.61
CA GLU A 640 -12.96 27.26 13.59
C GLU A 640 -12.98 28.53 12.74
N LEU A 641 -14.16 29.02 12.35
CA LEU A 641 -14.30 30.24 11.56
C LEU A 641 -13.82 31.48 12.34
N LYS A 642 -14.19 31.58 13.63
CA LYS A 642 -13.71 32.65 14.51
C LYS A 642 -12.19 32.56 14.74
N GLU A 643 -11.64 31.37 14.92
CA GLU A 643 -10.19 31.15 15.08
C GLU A 643 -9.42 31.50 13.80
N PHE A 644 -9.96 31.16 12.63
CA PHE A 644 -9.43 31.51 11.31
C PHE A 644 -9.43 33.03 11.08
N GLU A 645 -10.52 33.72 11.38
CA GLU A 645 -10.58 35.19 11.30
C GLU A 645 -9.62 35.85 12.31
N SER A 646 -9.54 35.31 13.55
CA SER A 646 -8.60 35.79 14.57
C SER A 646 -7.15 35.68 14.11
N PHE A 647 -6.77 34.60 13.43
CA PHE A 647 -5.41 34.39 12.93
C PHE A 647 -4.93 35.55 12.04
N PHE A 648 -5.76 36.04 11.11
CA PHE A 648 -5.43 37.21 10.29
C PHE A 648 -5.24 38.48 11.14
N TYR A 649 -6.20 38.81 12.01
CA TYR A 649 -6.11 40.05 12.81
C TYR A 649 -4.98 40.03 13.85
N ARG A 650 -4.50 38.85 14.28
CA ARG A 650 -3.30 38.68 15.12
C ARG A 650 -1.97 38.83 14.36
N GLY A 651 -1.99 39.16 13.06
CA GLY A 651 -0.81 39.36 12.22
C GLY A 651 -0.55 38.27 11.18
N GLY A 652 -1.45 37.29 11.04
CA GLY A 652 -1.40 36.28 9.98
C GLY A 652 -1.56 36.88 8.58
N LYS A 653 -1.02 36.21 7.55
CA LYS A 653 -1.21 36.65 6.15
C LYS A 653 -2.67 36.47 5.73
N ILE A 654 -3.23 37.45 5.02
CA ILE A 654 -4.55 37.30 4.41
C ILE A 654 -4.56 36.22 3.32
N SER A 655 -5.72 35.60 3.11
CA SER A 655 -5.93 34.60 2.06
C SER A 655 -7.27 34.81 1.38
N TRP A 656 -7.45 34.22 0.19
CA TRP A 656 -8.70 34.32 -0.60
C TRP A 656 -9.95 33.90 0.18
N LYS A 657 -9.82 32.91 1.08
CA LYS A 657 -10.91 32.48 1.98
C LYS A 657 -11.41 33.60 2.90
N HIS A 658 -10.56 34.54 3.33
CA HIS A 658 -10.99 35.69 4.14
C HIS A 658 -11.90 36.63 3.34
N PHE A 659 -11.49 37.00 2.11
CA PHE A 659 -12.29 37.84 1.23
C PHE A 659 -13.63 37.17 0.85
N TRP A 660 -13.59 35.88 0.53
CA TRP A 660 -14.79 35.10 0.22
C TRP A 660 -15.76 35.02 1.41
N LEU A 661 -15.27 34.70 2.62
CA LEU A 661 -16.11 34.65 3.82
C LEU A 661 -16.71 36.01 4.20
N ALA A 662 -16.01 37.12 3.93
CA ALA A 662 -16.57 38.46 4.07
C ALA A 662 -17.67 38.74 3.02
N GLU A 663 -17.50 38.34 1.76
CA GLU A 663 -18.57 38.41 0.74
C GLU A 663 -19.79 37.55 1.13
N GLN A 664 -19.58 36.37 1.74
CA GLN A 664 -20.64 35.50 2.26
C GLN A 664 -21.26 35.97 3.60
N LYS A 665 -20.81 37.11 4.16
CA LYS A 665 -21.23 37.64 5.47
C LYS A 665 -21.07 36.60 6.61
N ARG A 666 -20.01 35.80 6.56
CA ARG A 666 -19.65 34.81 7.59
C ARG A 666 -18.57 35.31 8.53
N CYS A 667 -17.55 35.97 7.98
CA CYS A 667 -16.65 36.83 8.74
C CYS A 667 -17.21 38.27 8.75
N GLY A 668 -16.76 39.09 9.71
CA GLY A 668 -17.10 40.51 9.73
C GLY A 668 -16.52 41.27 8.53
N GLN A 669 -16.90 42.54 8.36
CA GLN A 669 -16.44 43.31 7.20
C GLN A 669 -14.92 43.50 7.21
N LEU A 670 -14.25 43.03 6.15
CA LEU A 670 -12.84 43.29 5.93
C LEU A 670 -12.64 44.79 5.67
N ILE A 671 -11.77 45.44 6.44
CA ILE A 671 -11.59 46.89 6.37
C ILE A 671 -10.79 47.27 5.12
N GLU A 672 -11.40 48.07 4.26
CA GLU A 672 -10.75 48.63 3.09
C GLU A 672 -9.93 49.88 3.46
N ARG A 673 -8.63 49.87 3.14
CA ARG A 673 -7.78 51.08 3.24
C ARG A 673 -8.02 52.01 2.05
N HIS A 674 -7.92 53.32 2.27
CA HIS A 674 -8.10 54.35 1.23
C HIS A 674 -7.21 54.15 -0.01
N GLY A 675 -5.99 53.64 0.18
CA GLY A 675 -5.09 53.32 -0.92
C GLY A 675 -5.61 52.26 -1.89
N CYS A 676 -6.65 51.48 -1.53
CA CYS A 676 -7.37 50.66 -2.50
C CYS A 676 -7.99 51.53 -3.60
N SER A 677 -8.70 52.60 -3.22
CA SER A 677 -9.34 53.51 -4.18
C SER A 677 -8.31 54.27 -5.04
N GLU A 678 -7.14 54.58 -4.47
CA GLU A 678 -6.05 55.24 -5.20
C GLU A 678 -5.41 54.31 -6.24
N VAL A 679 -5.14 53.04 -5.87
CA VAL A 679 -4.66 52.01 -6.82
C VAL A 679 -5.73 51.69 -7.88
N GLU A 680 -7.01 51.63 -7.51
CA GLU A 680 -8.12 51.43 -8.46
C GLU A 680 -8.20 52.55 -9.49
N HIS A 681 -8.06 53.81 -9.06
CA HIS A 681 -8.03 54.95 -9.98
C HIS A 681 -6.86 54.87 -10.97
N ILE A 682 -5.65 54.56 -10.49
CA ILE A 682 -4.46 54.39 -11.35
C ILE A 682 -4.66 53.21 -12.32
N LEU A 683 -5.24 52.09 -11.86
CA LEU A 683 -5.53 50.92 -12.68
C LEU A 683 -6.57 51.22 -13.77
N ASP A 684 -7.69 51.86 -13.40
CA ASP A 684 -8.73 52.24 -14.36
C ASP A 684 -8.20 53.27 -15.38
N ASP A 685 -7.34 54.22 -14.96
CA ASP A 685 -6.63 55.14 -15.85
C ASP A 685 -5.75 54.39 -16.88
N ILE A 686 -4.93 53.45 -16.40
CA ILE A 686 -4.07 52.58 -17.23
C ILE A 686 -4.91 51.76 -18.23
N LEU A 687 -6.11 51.32 -17.85
CA LEU A 687 -6.97 50.49 -18.69
C LEU A 687 -7.82 51.31 -19.68
N THR A 688 -8.24 52.52 -19.34
CA THR A 688 -9.27 53.28 -20.08
C THR A 688 -8.77 54.46 -20.91
N LYS A 689 -7.68 55.15 -20.52
CA LYS A 689 -7.22 56.36 -21.24
C LYS A 689 -6.71 56.02 -22.65
N ASN A 690 -7.10 56.80 -23.67
CA ASN A 690 -6.67 56.58 -25.07
C ASN A 690 -5.34 57.29 -25.38
N THR A 691 -4.24 56.80 -24.82
CA THR A 691 -2.87 57.19 -25.15
C THR A 691 -2.10 56.00 -25.73
N VAL A 692 -0.93 56.23 -26.33
CA VAL A 692 -0.02 55.14 -26.71
C VAL A 692 0.49 54.48 -25.42
N LYS A 693 0.06 53.24 -25.16
CA LYS A 693 0.42 52.50 -23.95
C LYS A 693 1.58 51.57 -24.21
N LEU A 694 2.45 51.44 -23.21
CA LEU A 694 3.43 50.36 -23.17
C LEU A 694 2.69 49.02 -23.01
N PRO A 695 3.22 47.92 -23.58
CA PRO A 695 2.61 46.60 -23.44
C PRO A 695 2.58 46.10 -21.99
N VAL A 696 3.46 46.63 -21.14
CA VAL A 696 3.53 46.35 -19.70
C VAL A 696 3.47 47.67 -18.92
N ALA A 697 2.45 47.81 -18.09
CA ALA A 697 2.32 48.90 -17.12
C ALA A 697 2.77 48.43 -15.72
N ARG A 698 3.09 49.36 -14.82
CA ARG A 698 3.46 49.08 -13.42
C ARG A 698 2.69 50.02 -12.49
N ILE A 699 2.27 49.50 -11.34
CA ILE A 699 1.72 50.25 -10.21
C ILE A 699 2.52 49.81 -8.98
N LYS A 700 2.99 50.76 -8.16
CA LYS A 700 3.90 50.50 -7.05
C LYS A 700 3.24 50.84 -5.71
N ILE A 701 2.79 49.82 -4.98
CA ILE A 701 2.40 49.96 -3.58
C ILE A 701 3.69 49.94 -2.75
N VAL A 702 3.94 51.00 -1.97
CA VAL A 702 5.03 51.04 -1.00
C VAL A 702 4.45 51.23 0.38
N HIS A 703 4.80 50.37 1.34
CA HIS A 703 4.10 50.36 2.62
C HIS A 703 4.98 50.20 3.85
N GLN A 704 4.56 50.77 4.97
CA GLN A 704 5.18 50.50 6.27
C GLN A 704 4.87 49.07 6.74
N PRO A 705 5.78 48.40 7.47
CA PRO A 705 5.49 47.12 8.11
C PRO A 705 4.24 47.21 9.00
N GLY A 706 3.31 46.26 8.88
CA GLY A 706 2.05 46.27 9.66
C GLY A 706 0.95 47.25 9.23
N SER A 707 1.18 48.11 8.22
CA SER A 707 0.17 49.08 7.74
C SER A 707 -0.97 48.48 6.88
N GLY A 708 -0.88 47.19 6.52
CA GLY A 708 -1.84 46.50 5.66
C GLY A 708 -1.59 46.62 4.14
N GLY A 709 -0.40 47.04 3.69
CA GLY A 709 -0.09 47.17 2.25
C GLY A 709 -0.28 45.89 1.43
N SER A 710 0.21 44.74 1.92
CA SER A 710 -0.06 43.43 1.30
C SER A 710 -1.56 43.09 1.21
N THR A 711 -2.34 43.48 2.24
CA THR A 711 -3.80 43.33 2.26
C THR A 711 -4.45 44.16 1.17
N VAL A 712 -4.04 45.42 0.99
CA VAL A 712 -4.47 46.29 -0.12
C VAL A 712 -4.17 45.63 -1.46
N ALA A 713 -2.94 45.14 -1.66
CA ALA A 713 -2.54 44.51 -2.91
C ALA A 713 -3.39 43.27 -3.26
N HIS A 714 -3.66 42.39 -2.30
CA HIS A 714 -4.58 41.25 -2.48
C HIS A 714 -6.03 41.71 -2.73
N GLN A 715 -6.51 42.75 -2.04
CA GLN A 715 -7.86 43.29 -2.20
C GLN A 715 -8.09 43.83 -3.62
N ILE A 716 -7.08 44.47 -4.22
CA ILE A 716 -7.10 44.92 -5.62
C ILE A 716 -7.27 43.75 -6.59
N LEU A 717 -6.52 42.66 -6.40
CA LEU A 717 -6.69 41.43 -7.20
C LEU A 717 -8.09 40.83 -6.99
N TRP A 718 -8.55 40.73 -5.73
CA TRP A 718 -9.84 40.14 -5.38
C TRP A 718 -11.04 40.85 -6.04
N LYS A 719 -11.01 42.19 -6.09
CA LYS A 719 -12.03 42.99 -6.76
C LYS A 719 -11.97 42.88 -8.29
N ASN A 720 -10.78 42.73 -8.87
CA ASN A 720 -10.57 42.75 -10.32
C ASN A 720 -10.64 41.36 -11.00
N LYS A 721 -10.65 40.25 -10.26
CA LYS A 721 -10.73 38.86 -10.78
C LYS A 721 -11.89 38.56 -11.76
N LYS A 722 -12.93 39.42 -11.80
CA LYS A 722 -14.08 39.33 -12.73
C LYS A 722 -13.91 40.17 -14.00
N LYS A 723 -12.95 41.12 -14.01
CA LYS A 723 -12.70 42.08 -15.10
C LYS A 723 -11.38 41.79 -15.83
N LEU A 724 -10.40 41.25 -15.11
CA LEU A 724 -9.02 41.00 -15.55
C LEU A 724 -8.62 39.57 -15.13
N ARG A 725 -7.62 39.01 -15.80
CA ARG A 725 -6.96 37.79 -15.32
C ARG A 725 -6.00 38.17 -14.19
N CYS A 726 -6.11 37.54 -13.03
CA CYS A 726 -5.34 37.91 -11.83
C CYS A 726 -4.48 36.75 -11.34
N ALA A 727 -3.23 37.02 -10.97
CA ALA A 727 -2.35 36.04 -10.33
C ALA A 727 -1.31 36.70 -9.41
N VAL A 728 -0.82 35.96 -8.42
CA VAL A 728 0.35 36.34 -7.61
C VAL A 728 1.59 35.61 -8.14
N VAL A 729 2.68 36.32 -8.36
CA VAL A 729 3.93 35.75 -8.87
C VAL A 729 4.68 35.04 -7.74
N ASN A 730 5.09 33.80 -7.98
CA ASN A 730 6.03 33.10 -7.11
C ASN A 730 7.47 33.40 -7.56
N SER A 731 8.09 34.41 -6.95
CA SER A 731 9.41 34.95 -7.27
C SER A 731 10.60 34.00 -7.03
N SER A 732 10.39 32.81 -6.46
CA SER A 732 11.42 31.75 -6.39
C SER A 732 11.76 31.12 -7.76
N ASN A 733 10.92 31.35 -8.77
CA ASN A 733 11.09 30.90 -10.14
C ASN A 733 11.92 31.90 -10.96
N LEU A 734 12.56 31.44 -12.02
CA LEU A 734 13.28 32.30 -12.96
C LEU A 734 12.31 33.26 -13.66
N VAL A 735 12.78 34.46 -13.97
CA VAL A 735 11.99 35.50 -14.66
C VAL A 735 11.49 35.01 -16.02
N THR A 736 12.29 34.23 -16.75
CA THR A 736 11.90 33.60 -18.02
C THR A 736 10.69 32.68 -17.86
N THR A 737 10.72 31.77 -16.87
CA THR A 737 9.59 30.88 -16.53
C THR A 737 8.34 31.66 -16.14
N VAL A 738 8.47 32.73 -15.34
CA VAL A 738 7.33 33.61 -15.00
C VAL A 738 6.77 34.32 -16.23
N CYS A 739 7.62 34.77 -17.14
CA CYS A 739 7.21 35.39 -18.40
C CYS A 739 6.42 34.40 -19.28
N GLU A 740 6.96 33.20 -19.50
CA GLU A 740 6.33 32.13 -20.29
C GLU A 740 4.96 31.76 -19.73
N HIS A 741 4.85 31.55 -18.41
CA HIS A 741 3.58 31.24 -17.76
C HIS A 741 2.61 32.42 -17.80
N ALA A 742 3.07 33.67 -17.69
CA ALA A 742 2.21 34.85 -17.76
C ALA A 742 1.66 35.07 -19.19
N VAL A 743 2.45 34.80 -20.23
CA VAL A 743 1.99 34.82 -21.63
C VAL A 743 0.98 33.70 -21.88
N LYS A 744 1.29 32.46 -21.47
CA LYS A 744 0.33 31.33 -21.55
C LYS A 744 -0.97 31.66 -20.79
N PHE A 745 -0.88 32.24 -19.59
CA PHE A 745 -2.03 32.62 -18.78
C PHE A 745 -2.85 33.77 -19.41
N ARG A 746 -2.24 34.65 -20.20
CA ARG A 746 -2.96 35.67 -20.97
C ARG A 746 -3.75 35.08 -22.14
N GLU A 747 -3.16 34.10 -22.82
CA GLU A 747 -3.65 33.57 -24.11
C GLU A 747 -4.51 32.30 -23.97
N TYR A 748 -4.54 31.68 -22.78
CA TYR A 748 -5.35 30.49 -22.48
C TYR A 748 -6.82 30.71 -22.89
N GLU A 749 -7.32 29.90 -23.82
CA GLU A 749 -8.66 30.02 -24.43
C GLU A 749 -9.01 31.38 -25.10
N GLU A 750 -8.04 32.27 -25.35
CA GLU A 750 -8.25 33.53 -26.06
C GLU A 750 -7.26 33.70 -27.22
N LYS A 751 -7.73 33.42 -28.44
CA LYS A 751 -6.92 33.46 -29.67
C LYS A 751 -6.79 34.86 -30.29
N ASP A 752 -7.64 35.82 -29.89
CA ASP A 752 -7.57 37.20 -30.34
C ASP A 752 -6.61 38.00 -29.45
N ILE A 753 -5.32 37.91 -29.78
CA ILE A 753 -4.21 38.53 -29.04
C ILE A 753 -4.39 40.05 -28.88
N ILE A 754 -5.17 40.72 -29.75
CA ILE A 754 -5.45 42.15 -29.68
C ILE A 754 -6.49 42.44 -28.58
N ASN A 755 -7.53 41.61 -28.48
CA ASN A 755 -8.64 41.80 -27.55
C ASN A 755 -8.53 41.01 -26.22
N CYS A 756 -7.59 40.06 -26.07
CA CYS A 756 -7.36 39.32 -24.81
C CYS A 756 -7.32 40.24 -23.59
N LEU A 757 -7.91 39.79 -22.47
CA LEU A 757 -7.88 40.55 -21.23
C LEU A 757 -6.44 40.81 -20.74
N PRO A 758 -6.15 42.00 -20.20
CA PRO A 758 -4.90 42.26 -19.51
C PRO A 758 -4.74 41.34 -18.27
N VAL A 759 -3.51 40.91 -18.03
CA VAL A 759 -3.16 40.15 -16.82
C VAL A 759 -2.64 41.11 -15.75
N LEU A 760 -3.25 41.08 -14.56
CA LEU A 760 -2.80 41.79 -13.37
C LEU A 760 -1.97 40.84 -12.50
N LEU A 761 -0.66 41.09 -12.44
CA LEU A 761 0.31 40.29 -11.69
C LEU A 761 0.71 41.01 -10.40
N LEU A 762 0.48 40.38 -9.25
CA LEU A 762 1.00 40.86 -7.96
C LEU A 762 2.41 40.33 -7.71
N LEU A 763 3.36 41.23 -7.46
CA LEU A 763 4.72 40.92 -7.01
C LEU A 763 4.90 41.48 -5.59
N GLU A 764 5.00 40.60 -4.59
CA GLU A 764 5.14 40.99 -3.18
C GLU A 764 6.59 40.86 -2.71
N ASP A 765 7.09 41.89 -2.00
CA ASP A 765 8.43 41.93 -1.38
C ASP A 765 9.56 41.47 -2.34
N CYS A 766 9.45 41.82 -3.62
CA CYS A 766 10.38 41.46 -4.69
C CYS A 766 11.44 42.55 -4.92
N GLU A 767 12.67 42.12 -5.25
CA GLU A 767 13.77 43.00 -5.66
C GLU A 767 13.42 43.78 -6.93
N GLU A 768 13.91 45.01 -7.06
CA GLU A 768 13.57 45.89 -8.20
C GLU A 768 14.14 45.35 -9.51
N GLU A 769 15.33 44.76 -9.45
CA GLU A 769 16.02 44.07 -10.53
C GLU A 769 15.15 42.97 -11.15
N TYR A 770 14.54 42.12 -10.32
CA TYR A 770 13.64 41.05 -10.76
C TYR A 770 12.37 41.60 -11.43
N ILE A 771 11.81 42.69 -10.88
CA ILE A 771 10.58 43.31 -11.42
C ILE A 771 10.86 43.97 -12.78
N ASP A 772 11.98 44.68 -12.91
CA ASP A 772 12.36 45.36 -14.14
C ASP A 772 12.84 44.38 -15.22
N GLU A 773 13.52 43.29 -14.84
CA GLU A 773 13.82 42.17 -15.75
C GLU A 773 12.52 41.52 -16.27
N LEU A 774 11.55 41.21 -15.39
CA LEU A 774 10.27 40.64 -15.80
C LEU A 774 9.49 41.60 -16.72
N LYS A 775 9.47 42.89 -16.41
CA LYS A 775 8.87 43.93 -17.25
C LYS A 775 9.50 43.96 -18.64
N TYR A 776 10.82 43.80 -18.74
CA TYR A 776 11.56 43.71 -19.99
C TYR A 776 11.16 42.47 -20.80
N TYR A 777 11.20 41.27 -20.21
CA TYR A 777 10.84 40.03 -20.91
C TYR A 777 9.37 40.02 -21.37
N LEU A 778 8.42 40.43 -20.53
CA LEU A 778 7.00 40.53 -20.88
C LEU A 778 6.78 41.55 -22.01
N GLY A 779 7.48 42.69 -21.96
CA GLY A 779 7.44 43.72 -23.00
C GLY A 779 8.00 43.24 -24.34
N HIS A 780 9.04 42.40 -24.31
CA HIS A 780 9.58 41.75 -25.51
C HIS A 780 8.62 40.69 -26.07
N ALA A 781 8.05 39.83 -25.22
CA ALA A 781 7.12 38.78 -25.63
C ALA A 781 5.84 39.32 -26.27
N THR A 782 5.42 40.55 -25.92
CA THR A 782 4.21 41.19 -26.44
C THR A 782 4.46 42.38 -27.37
N ARG A 783 5.71 42.56 -27.84
CA ARG A 783 6.14 43.72 -28.64
C ARG A 783 5.40 43.89 -29.97
N ASN A 784 4.88 42.80 -30.54
CA ASN A 784 4.16 42.81 -31.82
C ASN A 784 2.65 43.10 -31.67
N ASN A 785 2.15 43.26 -30.44
CA ASN A 785 0.73 43.47 -30.15
C ASN A 785 0.43 44.98 -30.17
N SER A 786 -0.05 45.49 -31.30
CA SER A 786 -0.44 46.90 -31.47
C SER A 786 -1.77 47.23 -30.75
N ASN A 787 -1.77 47.13 -29.42
CA ASN A 787 -2.97 47.17 -28.60
C ASN A 787 -3.23 48.56 -28.01
N SER A 788 -4.51 48.94 -27.88
CA SER A 788 -4.97 50.15 -27.17
C SER A 788 -4.94 50.01 -25.63
N LYS A 789 -4.54 48.84 -25.14
CA LYS A 789 -4.49 48.45 -23.71
C LYS A 789 -3.18 47.71 -23.44
N PRO A 790 -2.63 47.81 -22.22
CA PRO A 790 -1.47 47.00 -21.85
C PRO A 790 -1.86 45.51 -21.85
N SER A 791 -0.91 44.65 -22.21
CA SER A 791 -1.05 43.19 -22.07
C SER A 791 -0.91 42.75 -20.61
N PHE A 792 -0.06 43.44 -19.85
CA PHE A 792 0.25 43.16 -18.46
C PHE A 792 0.24 44.42 -17.59
N VAL A 793 -0.23 44.28 -16.35
CA VAL A 793 -0.09 45.29 -15.29
C VAL A 793 0.62 44.64 -14.10
N LEU A 794 1.80 45.15 -13.77
CA LEU A 794 2.60 44.69 -12.63
C LEU A 794 2.24 45.51 -11.40
N LEU A 795 1.57 44.90 -10.43
CA LEU A 795 1.31 45.47 -9.11
C LEU A 795 2.44 45.07 -8.16
N SER A 796 3.49 45.88 -8.07
CA SER A 796 4.59 45.62 -7.12
C SER A 796 4.27 46.18 -5.74
N CYS A 797 4.28 45.34 -4.71
CA CYS A 797 3.98 45.69 -3.32
C CYS A 797 5.19 45.42 -2.42
N ASN A 798 5.94 46.48 -2.08
CA ASN A 798 7.20 46.38 -1.35
C ASN A 798 7.18 47.17 -0.03
N ARG A 799 7.82 46.63 1.01
CA ARG A 799 8.01 47.33 2.30
C ARG A 799 8.95 48.52 2.19
N SER A 800 8.69 49.57 2.97
CA SER A 800 9.61 50.66 3.22
C SER A 800 9.31 51.35 4.55
N ASN A 801 10.36 51.84 5.22
CA ASN A 801 10.22 52.67 6.41
C ASN A 801 9.76 54.12 6.08
N ALA A 802 9.89 54.56 4.82
CA ALA A 802 9.55 55.91 4.36
C ALA A 802 8.76 55.91 3.03
N PRO A 803 7.56 55.28 2.97
CA PRO A 803 6.79 55.16 1.73
C PRO A 803 6.34 56.52 1.17
N GLU A 804 6.02 57.49 2.04
CA GLU A 804 5.66 58.86 1.65
C GLU A 804 6.75 59.53 0.79
N ARG A 805 8.03 59.31 1.11
CA ARG A 805 9.19 59.84 0.35
C ARG A 805 9.38 59.16 -1.01
N ILE A 806 9.04 57.87 -1.12
CA ILE A 806 9.15 57.15 -2.39
C ILE A 806 7.98 57.55 -3.30
N CYS A 807 6.78 57.68 -2.74
CA CYS A 807 5.61 58.20 -3.43
C CYS A 807 5.80 59.63 -3.94
N SER A 808 6.42 60.54 -3.16
CA SER A 808 6.72 61.90 -3.63
C SER A 808 7.69 61.97 -4.81
N ASN A 809 8.49 60.91 -5.03
CA ASN A 809 9.41 60.81 -6.15
C ASN A 809 8.77 60.23 -7.43
N SER A 810 7.59 59.58 -7.33
CA SER A 810 6.88 58.98 -8.47
C SER A 810 5.35 59.01 -8.26
N THR A 811 4.78 60.22 -8.25
CA THR A 811 3.38 60.47 -7.87
C THR A 811 2.32 59.93 -8.85
N HIS A 812 2.72 59.45 -10.02
CA HIS A 812 1.80 59.00 -11.08
C HIS A 812 1.49 57.50 -11.05
N ASP A 813 2.34 56.69 -10.42
CA ASP A 813 2.24 55.22 -10.41
C ASP A 813 2.44 54.60 -9.02
N THR A 814 2.82 55.40 -8.01
CA THR A 814 3.19 54.93 -6.68
C THR A 814 2.17 55.36 -5.62
N VAL A 815 1.77 54.41 -4.76
CA VAL A 815 0.82 54.60 -3.66
C VAL A 815 1.49 54.28 -2.32
N ALA A 816 1.43 55.22 -1.36
CA ALA A 816 2.03 55.07 -0.03
C ALA A 816 1.01 54.59 1.01
N ILE A 817 1.19 53.37 1.54
CA ILE A 817 0.36 52.84 2.63
C ILE A 817 1.09 52.98 3.97
N THR A 818 0.58 53.87 4.83
CA THR A 818 1.17 54.16 6.15
C THR A 818 0.30 53.64 7.30
N HIS A 819 0.88 53.67 8.49
CA HIS A 819 0.17 53.47 9.76
C HIS A 819 -0.94 54.50 10.04
N LYS A 820 -0.91 55.66 9.37
CA LYS A 820 -1.92 56.72 9.56
C LYS A 820 -3.24 56.25 8.95
N LEU A 821 -4.29 56.24 9.77
CA LEU A 821 -5.67 56.02 9.36
C LEU A 821 -6.40 57.36 9.14
N ASN A 822 -7.21 57.46 8.08
CA ASN A 822 -8.18 58.54 7.91
C ASN A 822 -9.37 58.37 8.88
N LEU A 823 -10.28 59.36 8.94
CA LEU A 823 -11.39 59.33 9.90
C LEU A 823 -12.32 58.11 9.75
N LYS A 824 -12.70 57.77 8.51
CA LYS A 824 -13.57 56.61 8.21
C LYS A 824 -12.86 55.28 8.54
N GLU A 825 -11.57 55.18 8.20
CA GLU A 825 -10.76 54.02 8.57
C GLU A 825 -10.71 53.86 10.10
N LYS A 826 -10.46 54.94 10.86
CA LYS A 826 -10.41 54.88 12.33
C LYS A 826 -11.71 54.36 12.96
N GLU A 827 -12.86 54.77 12.44
CA GLU A 827 -14.17 54.29 12.89
C GLU A 827 -14.30 52.77 12.66
N LEU A 828 -14.04 52.30 11.44
CA LEU A 828 -14.08 50.86 11.10
C LEU A 828 -13.08 50.02 11.91
N PHE A 829 -11.85 50.51 12.10
CA PHE A 829 -10.83 49.84 12.92
C PHE A 829 -11.22 49.78 14.39
N LYS A 830 -11.89 50.80 14.93
CA LYS A 830 -12.38 50.82 16.32
C LYS A 830 -13.57 49.89 16.53
N GLU A 831 -14.53 49.88 15.61
CA GLU A 831 -15.68 48.97 15.62
C GLU A 831 -15.21 47.51 15.59
N LYS A 832 -14.35 47.17 14.61
CA LYS A 832 -13.81 45.82 14.47
C LYS A 832 -12.89 45.41 15.64
N ALA A 833 -12.16 46.34 16.24
CA ALA A 833 -11.38 46.06 17.45
C ALA A 833 -12.29 45.71 18.64
N SER A 834 -13.45 46.37 18.75
CA SER A 834 -14.44 46.07 19.80
C SER A 834 -15.04 44.67 19.57
N GLU A 835 -15.50 44.37 18.35
CA GLU A 835 -16.02 43.04 17.95
C GLU A 835 -15.02 41.90 18.26
N LEU A 836 -13.74 42.10 17.92
CA LEU A 836 -12.70 41.11 18.19
C LEU A 836 -12.37 40.98 19.68
N SER A 837 -12.48 42.06 20.46
CA SER A 837 -12.22 42.05 21.91
C SER A 837 -13.29 41.32 22.73
N GLU A 838 -14.51 41.21 22.22
CA GLU A 838 -15.57 40.38 22.81
C GLU A 838 -15.28 38.87 22.64
N SER A 839 -14.55 38.49 21.59
CA SER A 839 -14.22 37.10 21.28
C SER A 839 -12.83 36.67 21.77
N PHE A 840 -11.88 37.59 21.98
CA PHE A 840 -10.48 37.30 22.30
C PHE A 840 -9.85 38.39 23.18
N SER A 841 -8.80 38.06 23.95
CA SER A 841 -8.07 39.05 24.73
C SER A 841 -7.36 40.08 23.84
N SER A 842 -7.48 41.36 24.21
CA SER A 842 -6.88 42.52 23.53
C SER A 842 -5.37 42.37 23.28
N ASP A 843 -4.68 41.73 24.22
CA ASP A 843 -3.23 41.58 24.27
C ASP A 843 -2.67 40.74 23.10
N LEU A 844 -3.53 39.99 22.38
CA LEU A 844 -3.14 39.11 21.27
C LEU A 844 -3.22 39.78 19.89
N ILE A 845 -3.87 40.95 19.77
CA ILE A 845 -4.20 41.58 18.47
C ILE A 845 -3.31 42.83 18.23
N ILE A 846 -2.03 42.69 18.56
CA ILE A 846 -1.06 43.79 18.76
C ILE A 846 -1.02 44.78 17.59
N SER A 847 -0.79 44.31 16.37
CA SER A 847 -0.66 45.15 15.17
C SER A 847 -1.92 45.99 14.91
N PHE A 848 -3.08 45.37 15.08
CA PHE A 848 -4.37 45.96 14.79
C PHE A 848 -4.74 47.02 15.83
N VAL A 849 -4.48 46.74 17.11
CA VAL A 849 -4.70 47.67 18.22
C VAL A 849 -3.72 48.86 18.17
N LEU A 850 -2.46 48.64 17.79
CA LEU A 850 -1.51 49.73 17.54
C LEU A 850 -1.97 50.62 16.38
N MET A 851 -2.49 50.03 15.30
CA MET A 851 -2.98 50.76 14.14
C MET A 851 -4.29 51.53 14.42
N SER A 852 -5.23 50.97 15.19
CA SER A 852 -6.46 51.67 15.57
C SER A 852 -6.18 52.89 16.47
N ASN A 853 -5.12 52.83 17.28
CA ASN A 853 -4.59 53.96 18.06
C ASN A 853 -3.61 54.85 17.26
N GLY A 854 -3.44 54.61 15.95
CA GLY A 854 -2.61 55.43 15.05
C GLY A 854 -1.12 55.44 15.39
N PHE A 855 -0.61 54.41 16.06
CA PHE A 855 0.78 54.30 16.53
C PHE A 855 1.25 55.51 17.36
N GLU A 856 0.42 56.00 18.28
CA GLU A 856 0.83 57.05 19.22
C GLU A 856 2.09 56.62 20.00
N LYS A 857 3.18 57.40 19.87
CA LYS A 857 4.51 57.04 20.41
C LYS A 857 4.51 56.67 21.90
N LYS A 858 3.66 57.33 22.69
CA LYS A 858 3.53 57.04 24.12
C LYS A 858 2.90 55.66 24.34
N TYR A 859 1.75 55.41 23.71
CA TYR A 859 1.08 54.10 23.76
C TYR A 859 1.99 52.97 23.26
N LEU A 860 2.68 53.17 22.14
CA LEU A 860 3.67 52.21 21.60
C LEU A 860 4.76 51.89 22.63
N LYS A 861 5.36 52.91 23.25
CA LYS A 861 6.42 52.74 24.25
C LYS A 861 5.91 52.01 25.49
N ASP A 862 4.78 52.47 26.06
CA ASP A 862 4.17 51.89 27.25
C ASP A 862 3.77 50.42 27.00
N PHE A 863 3.25 50.12 25.80
CA PHE A 863 2.90 48.77 25.35
C PHE A 863 4.15 47.87 25.24
N VAL A 864 5.17 48.30 24.50
CA VAL A 864 6.41 47.52 24.31
C VAL A 864 7.13 47.29 25.63
N GLU A 865 7.24 48.29 26.50
CA GLU A 865 7.80 48.11 27.84
C GLU A 865 7.01 47.08 28.67
N ASN A 866 5.68 47.06 28.59
CA ASN A 866 4.85 46.10 29.32
C ASN A 866 4.90 44.67 28.75
N VAL A 867 5.08 44.51 27.44
CA VAL A 867 5.35 43.21 26.83
C VAL A 867 6.74 42.72 27.23
N LEU A 868 7.77 43.55 27.09
CA LEU A 868 9.16 43.18 27.39
C LEU A 868 9.37 42.84 28.87
N LYS A 869 8.68 43.50 29.81
CA LYS A 869 8.73 43.18 31.26
C LYS A 869 8.37 41.73 31.61
N LYS A 870 7.59 41.04 30.76
CA LYS A 870 7.16 39.65 30.98
C LYS A 870 8.12 38.60 30.40
N ILE A 871 9.19 39.03 29.72
CA ILE A 871 10.11 38.14 28.99
C ILE A 871 11.41 37.96 29.76
N ASP A 872 11.83 36.71 29.96
CA ASP A 872 13.19 36.43 30.45
C ASP A 872 14.25 36.90 29.44
N HIS A 873 15.00 37.93 29.82
CA HIS A 873 16.08 38.49 29.00
C HIS A 873 17.37 37.66 28.99
N SER A 874 17.50 36.65 29.86
CA SER A 874 18.65 35.75 29.92
C SER A 874 18.54 34.55 28.97
N SER A 875 17.31 34.16 28.61
CA SER A 875 16.97 33.09 27.68
C SER A 875 17.64 33.22 26.30
N ILE A 876 17.99 32.06 25.71
CA ILE A 876 18.57 31.96 24.36
C ILE A 876 17.53 32.38 23.30
N GLU A 877 16.27 32.03 23.51
CA GLU A 877 15.12 32.36 22.66
C GLU A 877 14.92 33.87 22.58
N THR A 878 14.98 34.58 23.73
CA THR A 878 14.89 36.04 23.78
C THR A 878 16.08 36.73 23.12
N ARG A 879 17.29 36.15 23.25
CA ARG A 879 18.48 36.66 22.57
C ARG A 879 18.38 36.48 21.05
N LEU A 880 17.92 35.32 20.58
CA LEU A 880 17.65 35.07 19.16
C LEU A 880 16.60 36.05 18.62
N LEU A 881 15.49 36.25 19.34
CA LEU A 881 14.45 37.23 19.02
C LEU A 881 15.01 38.64 18.82
N ARG A 882 15.92 39.11 19.67
CA ARG A 882 16.58 40.42 19.52
C ARG A 882 17.42 40.52 18.25
N TYR A 883 18.17 39.48 17.90
CA TYR A 883 18.92 39.46 16.64
C TYR A 883 18.00 39.42 15.42
N VAL A 884 16.89 38.68 15.48
CA VAL A 884 15.89 38.61 14.40
C VAL A 884 15.17 39.94 14.22
N ALA A 885 14.78 40.63 15.30
CA ALA A 885 14.22 41.97 15.23
C ALA A 885 15.21 42.97 14.61
N LEU A 886 16.48 42.96 15.07
CA LEU A 886 17.54 43.80 14.53
C LEU A 886 17.75 43.56 13.02
N LEU A 887 17.82 42.29 12.59
CA LEU A 887 17.92 41.94 11.18
C LEU A 887 16.69 42.43 10.41
N ASN A 888 15.46 42.21 10.92
CA ASN A 888 14.22 42.69 10.30
C ASN A 888 14.15 44.21 10.15
N HIS A 889 14.90 44.97 10.95
CA HIS A 889 14.98 46.43 10.82
C HIS A 889 15.88 46.88 9.65
N PHE A 890 16.99 46.17 9.42
CA PHE A 890 18.06 46.60 8.50
C PHE A 890 18.21 45.76 7.23
N VAL A 891 17.64 44.55 7.18
CA VAL A 891 17.79 43.59 6.08
C VAL A 891 16.41 43.16 5.57
N GLN A 892 16.06 43.58 4.36
CA GLN A 892 14.84 43.16 3.69
C GLN A 892 14.86 41.63 3.48
N GLY A 893 13.74 40.96 3.75
CA GLY A 893 13.62 39.50 3.63
C GLY A 893 14.10 38.66 4.83
N SER A 894 14.68 39.25 5.88
CA SER A 894 15.26 38.52 7.03
C SER A 894 14.25 37.95 8.04
N TYR A 895 12.96 37.89 7.69
CA TYR A 895 11.90 37.44 8.59
C TYR A 895 11.88 35.92 8.74
N ILE A 896 11.77 35.44 9.99
CA ILE A 896 11.62 34.01 10.26
C ILE A 896 10.14 33.62 10.17
N SER A 897 9.82 32.71 9.25
CA SER A 897 8.48 32.10 9.16
C SER A 897 8.18 31.24 10.39
N LEU A 898 6.93 31.29 10.88
CA LEU A 898 6.44 30.50 12.02
C LEU A 898 6.71 29.00 11.86
N HIS A 899 6.65 28.47 10.64
CA HIS A 899 6.92 27.05 10.36
C HIS A 899 8.37 26.61 10.66
N THR A 900 9.30 27.56 10.76
CA THR A 900 10.72 27.31 11.04
C THR A 900 11.02 27.22 12.54
N VAL A 901 10.08 27.62 13.41
CA VAL A 901 10.26 27.65 14.87
C VAL A 901 9.33 26.63 15.53
N ARG A 902 9.89 25.71 16.33
CA ARG A 902 9.07 24.73 17.08
C ARG A 902 8.14 25.42 18.09
N PRO A 903 6.94 24.85 18.35
CA PRO A 903 6.02 25.36 19.37
C PRO A 903 6.52 24.99 20.78
N SER A 904 7.54 25.70 21.23
CA SER A 904 7.95 25.78 22.63
C SER A 904 8.08 27.26 23.00
N VAL A 905 7.53 27.63 24.16
CA VAL A 905 7.49 28.97 24.77
C VAL A 905 6.37 29.91 24.26
N ASP A 906 5.75 30.63 25.20
CA ASP A 906 4.73 31.69 25.07
C ASP A 906 5.12 32.92 24.20
N LEU A 907 6.21 32.84 23.43
CA LEU A 907 6.79 33.94 22.66
C LEU A 907 6.32 33.99 21.19
N SER A 908 5.43 33.08 20.77
CA SER A 908 4.88 33.04 19.41
C SER A 908 4.20 34.35 18.98
N HIS A 909 3.54 35.04 19.92
CA HIS A 909 2.91 36.36 19.70
C HIS A 909 3.90 37.50 19.44
N ILE A 910 5.17 37.32 19.82
CA ILE A 910 6.26 38.26 19.56
C ILE A 910 6.93 37.95 18.22
N LEU A 911 7.14 36.66 17.90
CA LEU A 911 7.62 36.21 16.58
C LEU A 911 6.66 36.56 15.43
N MET A 912 5.34 36.56 15.67
CA MET A 912 4.35 37.06 14.70
C MET A 912 4.59 38.53 14.31
N ASN A 913 5.29 39.30 15.14
CA ASN A 913 5.45 40.73 15.00
C ASN A 913 6.91 41.11 14.75
N GLY A 914 7.34 41.03 13.49
CA GLY A 914 8.41 41.89 12.93
C GLY A 914 8.01 43.38 12.88
N GLN A 915 7.34 43.84 13.94
CA GLN A 915 6.70 45.15 14.12
C GLN A 915 7.09 45.81 15.46
N ILE A 916 7.68 45.07 16.40
CA ILE A 916 8.36 45.65 17.56
C ILE A 916 9.81 45.93 17.13
N ASN A 917 9.98 47.05 16.43
CA ASN A 917 11.23 47.60 15.90
C ASN A 917 11.38 49.06 16.32
#